data_AF-A0A1F9HMV5-F1
#
_entry.id   AF-A0A1F9HMV5-F1
#
_cell.length_a   1.000
_cell.length_b   1.000
_cell.length_c   1.000
_cell.angle_alpha   90.00
_cell.angle_beta   90.00
_cell.angle_gamma   90.00
#
_symmetry.space_group_name_H-M   'P 1'
#
loop_
_entity.id
_entity.type
_entity.pdbx_description
1 polymer ?
#
loop_
_entity_poly.entity_id
_entity_poly.type
_entity_poly.pdbx_seq_one_letter_code
_entity_poly.pdbx_strand_id
1 'polypeptide(L)'
;MPFCETVRAETDDYLEGAQPSDIFEWKYYGIDAEESKKWIKEGIIFAGWAAQWRREGFNAESAGLWRKIANVYTAGDFLKNGFSPDEAKEWMDNGIRSGLRAREYLDAGLTVKEAGFVWKESFYPEDAKKWKDAGFDAQAMLQWSHGMRESEFFFTKGLPFGRDLYKPEIAKKWKDAGFVPNEMQRAGQFGIELSEAIKWKEAGFFFDDAVRWKDSGFTIEEAVFNRGAGLREVNAELKRYDESENPGDEISYLDIDLTLHKNGTLDVLETITIIDRPGGRYENGYFKFLPNKVEMRSLRSFGFGRTTYSNPSFHVKSIELDGANADYYVSDKLLHPGTKNKPVSEGIHYIKLSYTTDSCILDETHRDELYFGIIEDNDQGLYIRNAMVTVRLPKGADVIFTDGKAGLYQRKDFISDVQETESGDIVRFVMTRPLREHMDFAVNVAFIKGYVNEGRLHKLAQLNKRAGRILSSLSVFILGFVTVFAYFLIAWLKVGRDPKGRGISVVEFAPPEDMDPVRMRALSLNGRTDYISVTAELIYLAERGFIKILEQDGLYTVEKVSLDANILPPGAKSFYDAFFHEQNEVHLMRRKKNRDIIEATQRAKVLMKEELMKNSVSNLRYLVSGIILSLLSIGASLAIIDYGKFDNGEIAALIGFYGGFLVVAFGILGFIFMKLLRSPKEEYVRICEQVENYKSFLRRNFAGREAAVFMPPFLHESLSYAIAAGIDVHDLMIRNGEAKWYQGTSGGFGCSDFMGVIKKIV
;
A
#
# COMPACT_ATOMS: atom_id res chain seq x y z
N MET A 1 25.78 44.79 62.87
CA MET A 1 25.34 46.16 62.54
C MET A 1 24.42 46.10 61.32
N PRO A 2 23.36 46.93 61.27
CA PRO A 2 21.99 46.46 61.44
C PRO A 2 21.08 46.71 60.21
N PHE A 3 19.82 46.29 60.33
CA PHE A 3 18.68 46.46 59.40
C PHE A 3 18.58 45.48 58.23
N CYS A 4 17.73 44.47 58.39
CA CYS A 4 16.76 44.13 57.35
C CYS A 4 15.39 44.14 58.02
N GLU A 5 14.67 45.26 57.84
CA GLU A 5 13.21 45.26 57.97
C GLU A 5 12.69 44.10 57.11
N THR A 6 12.03 43.13 57.74
CA THR A 6 11.22 42.16 57.01
C THR A 6 10.05 42.91 56.40
N VAL A 7 10.25 43.44 55.19
CA VAL A 7 9.17 43.83 54.30
C VAL A 7 8.41 42.55 53.98
N ARG A 8 7.31 42.30 54.70
CA ARG A 8 6.39 41.21 54.33
C ARG A 8 5.66 41.64 53.06
N ALA A 9 6.18 41.19 51.93
CA ALA A 9 5.46 41.22 50.66
C ALA A 9 4.35 40.17 50.67
N GLU A 10 3.24 40.42 49.96
CA GLU A 10 2.28 39.37 49.60
C GLU A 10 3.00 38.39 48.64
N THR A 11 3.57 37.32 49.16
CA THR A 11 4.10 36.21 48.35
C THR A 11 2.96 35.30 47.91
N ASP A 12 3.05 34.72 46.70
CA ASP A 12 2.08 33.69 46.26
C ASP A 12 2.04 32.54 47.27
N ASP A 13 0.88 31.92 47.50
CA ASP A 13 0.67 30.87 48.52
C ASP A 13 1.71 29.71 48.44
N TYR A 14 2.29 29.47 47.27
CA TYR A 14 3.31 28.44 47.02
C TYR A 14 4.75 28.85 47.40
N LEU A 15 4.99 30.13 47.70
CA LEU A 15 6.30 30.70 48.08
C LEU A 15 6.31 31.20 49.53
N GLU A 16 5.26 30.89 50.30
CA GLU A 16 5.14 31.29 51.70
C GLU A 16 6.29 30.68 52.53
N GLY A 17 7.12 31.55 53.13
CA GLY A 17 8.29 31.15 53.93
C GLY A 17 9.62 31.02 53.16
N ALA A 18 9.63 31.19 51.83
CA ALA A 18 10.86 31.20 51.04
C ALA A 18 11.71 32.46 51.32
N GLN A 19 13.03 32.28 51.47
CA GLN A 19 13.96 33.39 51.68
C GLN A 19 14.32 34.06 50.34
N PRO A 20 14.41 35.39 50.27
CA PRO A 20 14.88 36.08 49.08
C PRO A 20 16.31 35.68 48.68
N SER A 21 16.62 35.77 47.38
CA SER A 21 17.98 35.61 46.85
C SER A 21 18.98 36.53 47.57
N ASP A 22 20.21 36.06 47.78
CA ASP A 22 21.29 36.86 48.37
C ASP A 22 21.65 38.05 47.46
N ILE A 23 22.11 39.14 48.06
CA ILE A 23 22.50 40.39 47.38
C ILE A 23 23.56 40.15 46.30
N PHE A 24 24.42 39.14 46.45
CA PHE A 24 25.38 38.75 45.42
C PHE A 24 24.73 38.23 44.13
N GLU A 25 23.60 37.52 44.25
CA GLU A 25 22.85 36.99 43.10
C GLU A 25 22.08 38.11 42.38
N TRP A 26 21.47 39.04 43.13
CA TRP A 26 20.86 40.26 42.55
C TRP A 26 21.88 41.08 41.75
N LYS A 27 23.07 41.27 42.32
CA LYS A 27 24.17 41.97 41.65
C LYS A 27 24.66 41.24 40.40
N TYR A 28 24.69 39.90 40.40
CA TYR A 28 25.04 39.10 39.22
C TYR A 28 24.10 39.39 38.03
N TYR A 29 22.80 39.54 38.29
CA TYR A 29 21.83 39.92 37.25
C TYR A 29 21.80 41.42 36.95
N GLY A 30 22.67 42.22 37.57
CA GLY A 30 22.75 43.67 37.39
C GLY A 30 21.59 44.44 38.03
N ILE A 31 21.03 43.93 39.13
CA ILE A 31 20.00 44.59 39.95
C ILE A 31 20.69 45.07 41.22
N ASP A 32 20.62 46.37 41.51
CA ASP A 32 21.24 46.95 42.70
C ASP A 32 20.43 46.71 43.98
N ALA A 33 20.99 47.09 45.14
CA ALA A 33 20.36 46.84 46.43
C ALA A 33 19.01 47.57 46.59
N GLU A 34 18.86 48.78 46.06
CA GLU A 34 17.61 49.54 46.17
C GLU A 34 16.55 49.01 45.19
N GLU A 35 16.95 48.61 43.98
CA GLU A 35 16.09 47.96 43.00
C GLU A 35 15.62 46.59 43.52
N SER A 36 16.50 45.79 44.14
CA SER A 36 16.14 44.47 44.69
C SER A 36 15.05 44.55 45.75
N LYS A 37 15.07 45.58 46.62
CA LYS A 37 14.01 45.82 47.62
C LYS A 37 12.66 46.06 46.95
N LYS A 38 12.63 46.75 45.81
CA LYS A 38 11.38 46.99 45.05
C LYS A 38 10.83 45.67 44.50
N TRP A 39 11.66 44.84 43.88
CA TRP A 39 11.25 43.52 43.38
C TRP A 39 10.74 42.60 44.50
N ILE A 40 11.46 42.57 45.63
CA ILE A 40 11.08 41.78 46.81
C ILE A 40 9.75 42.27 47.40
N LYS A 41 9.55 43.60 47.51
CA LYS A 41 8.30 44.20 48.00
C LYS A 41 7.08 43.78 47.17
N GLU A 42 7.26 43.64 45.87
CA GLU A 42 6.22 43.21 44.94
C GLU A 42 6.04 41.68 44.89
N GLY A 43 6.77 40.94 45.73
CA GLY A 43 6.67 39.48 45.90
C GLY A 43 7.54 38.65 44.94
N ILE A 44 8.43 39.29 44.16
CA ILE A 44 9.39 38.62 43.28
C ILE A 44 10.72 38.51 44.03
N ILE A 45 10.87 37.44 44.79
CA ILE A 45 11.95 37.28 45.78
C ILE A 45 13.23 36.65 45.24
N PHE A 46 13.20 36.10 44.02
CA PHE A 46 14.38 35.47 43.39
C PHE A 46 14.98 36.37 42.31
N ALA A 47 16.30 36.59 42.37
CA ALA A 47 17.03 37.49 41.47
C ALA A 47 16.91 37.07 40.00
N GLY A 48 17.01 35.77 39.71
CA GLY A 48 16.83 35.23 38.35
C GLY A 48 15.41 35.43 37.81
N TRP A 49 14.39 35.39 38.67
CA TRP A 49 13.00 35.63 38.27
C TRP A 49 12.75 37.10 37.96
N ALA A 50 13.26 38.01 38.81
CA ALA A 50 13.23 39.45 38.55
C ALA A 50 13.97 39.81 37.25
N ALA A 51 15.11 39.16 36.98
CA ALA A 51 15.86 39.36 35.74
C ALA A 51 15.07 38.95 34.48
N GLN A 52 14.22 37.91 34.57
CA GLN A 52 13.33 37.50 33.48
C GLN A 52 12.24 38.55 33.22
N TRP A 53 11.55 39.01 34.26
CA TRP A 53 10.57 40.10 34.16
C TRP A 53 11.20 41.37 33.59
N ARG A 54 12.38 41.75 34.09
CA ARG A 54 13.11 42.92 33.61
C ARG A 54 13.51 42.80 32.13
N ARG A 55 13.88 41.60 31.68
CA ARG A 55 14.21 41.33 30.27
C ARG A 55 13.01 41.47 29.34
N GLU A 56 11.82 41.10 29.79
CA GLU A 56 10.57 41.30 29.04
C GLU A 56 10.05 42.75 29.12
N GLY A 57 10.78 43.66 29.78
CA GLY A 57 10.48 45.10 29.80
C GLY A 57 9.68 45.57 31.02
N PHE A 58 9.52 44.73 32.04
CA PHE A 58 8.78 45.10 33.26
C PHE A 58 9.67 45.76 34.31
N ASN A 59 9.07 46.68 35.08
CA ASN A 59 9.64 47.15 36.34
C ASN A 59 9.00 46.36 37.50
N ALA A 60 9.52 46.53 38.72
CA ALA A 60 9.06 45.77 39.87
C ALA A 60 7.53 45.90 40.10
N GLU A 61 7.01 47.12 40.08
CA GLU A 61 5.59 47.41 40.34
C GLU A 61 4.69 46.78 39.27
N SER A 62 5.03 46.92 37.98
CA SER A 62 4.26 46.33 36.89
C SER A 62 4.33 44.81 36.91
N ALA A 63 5.50 44.22 37.16
CA ALA A 63 5.66 42.77 37.30
C ALA A 63 4.87 42.21 38.50
N GLY A 64 4.78 42.95 39.61
CA GLY A 64 3.97 42.62 40.78
C GLY A 64 2.48 42.46 40.47
N LEU A 65 1.96 43.29 39.56
CA LEU A 65 0.58 43.17 39.06
C LEU A 65 0.44 41.98 38.11
N TRP A 66 1.35 41.82 37.16
CA TRP A 66 1.28 40.79 36.12
C TRP A 66 1.46 39.37 36.63
N ARG A 67 2.33 39.15 37.62
CA ARG A 67 2.60 37.80 38.16
C ARG A 67 1.36 37.12 38.74
N LYS A 68 0.40 37.92 39.23
CA LYS A 68 -0.88 37.44 39.77
C LYS A 68 -1.85 36.95 38.68
N ILE A 69 -1.54 37.21 37.41
CA ILE A 69 -2.44 37.00 36.26
C ILE A 69 -1.86 35.97 35.28
N ALA A 70 -0.57 36.07 34.97
CA ALA A 70 0.07 35.21 33.98
C ALA A 70 1.58 35.02 34.24
N ASN A 71 2.17 34.02 33.57
CA ASN A 71 3.63 33.84 33.56
C ASN A 71 4.33 34.97 32.79
N VAL A 72 5.65 35.11 33.00
CA VAL A 72 6.51 36.16 32.43
C VAL A 72 6.36 36.30 30.92
N TYR A 73 6.30 35.18 30.18
CA TYR A 73 6.26 35.20 28.71
C TYR A 73 4.89 35.62 28.18
N THR A 74 3.80 35.12 28.78
CA THR A 74 2.44 35.53 28.43
C THR A 74 2.24 37.01 28.77
N ALA A 75 2.67 37.45 29.95
CA ALA A 75 2.63 38.85 30.33
C ALA A 75 3.44 39.72 29.34
N GLY A 76 4.66 39.29 28.99
CA GLY A 76 5.50 39.96 28.00
C GLY A 76 4.86 40.06 26.61
N ASP A 77 4.16 39.02 26.15
CA ASP A 77 3.41 39.04 24.89
C ASP A 77 2.29 40.08 24.92
N PHE A 78 1.48 40.13 25.98
CA PHE A 78 0.44 41.14 26.13
C PHE A 78 1.01 42.56 26.27
N LEU A 79 2.09 42.75 27.02
CA LEU A 79 2.75 44.04 27.15
C LEU A 79 3.29 44.55 25.81
N LYS A 80 4.00 43.70 25.05
CA LYS A 80 4.51 44.05 23.70
C LYS A 80 3.39 44.44 22.74
N ASN A 81 2.22 43.84 22.93
CA ASN A 81 1.02 44.14 22.16
C ASN A 81 0.15 45.24 22.81
N GLY A 82 0.67 45.98 23.80
CA GLY A 82 0.06 47.20 24.33
C GLY A 82 -1.15 47.01 25.24
N PHE A 83 -1.26 45.87 25.94
CA PHE A 83 -2.33 45.60 26.90
C PHE A 83 -1.87 45.84 28.34
N SER A 84 -2.79 46.37 29.16
CA SER A 84 -2.65 46.44 30.61
C SER A 84 -2.95 45.08 31.28
N PRO A 85 -2.56 44.89 32.57
CA PRO A 85 -2.85 43.66 33.31
C PRO A 85 -4.35 43.31 33.32
N ASP A 86 -5.21 44.30 33.55
CA ASP A 86 -6.66 44.10 33.66
C ASP A 86 -7.30 43.73 32.31
N GLU A 87 -6.89 44.40 31.23
CA GLU A 87 -7.35 44.05 29.87
C GLU A 87 -6.90 42.64 29.49
N ALA A 88 -5.64 42.30 29.75
CA ALA A 88 -5.13 40.97 29.43
C ALA A 88 -5.82 39.86 30.24
N LYS A 89 -6.15 40.14 31.50
CA LYS A 89 -6.99 39.24 32.30
C LYS A 89 -8.35 39.01 31.63
N GLU A 90 -9.01 40.07 31.16
CA GLU A 90 -10.30 39.95 30.47
C GLU A 90 -10.19 39.08 29.20
N TRP A 91 -9.13 39.25 28.40
CA TRP A 91 -8.87 38.42 27.21
C TRP A 91 -8.60 36.95 27.58
N MET A 92 -7.80 36.70 28.62
CA MET A 92 -7.46 35.35 29.09
C MET A 92 -8.67 34.62 29.67
N ASP A 93 -9.54 35.32 30.42
CA ASP A 93 -10.79 34.78 30.97
C ASP A 93 -11.77 34.38 29.85
N ASN A 94 -11.66 35.02 28.67
CA ASN A 94 -12.40 34.67 27.46
C ASN A 94 -11.69 33.63 26.56
N GLY A 95 -10.58 33.04 27.03
CA GLY A 95 -9.89 31.92 26.39
C GLY A 95 -8.75 32.30 25.44
N ILE A 96 -8.45 33.60 25.26
CA ILE A 96 -7.39 34.09 24.37
C ILE A 96 -6.17 34.43 25.23
N ARG A 97 -5.18 33.53 25.25
CA ARG A 97 -3.95 33.65 26.06
C ARG A 97 -2.72 34.16 25.30
N SER A 98 -2.95 34.86 24.19
CA SER A 98 -1.89 35.52 23.42
C SER A 98 -2.25 36.99 23.19
N GLY A 99 -1.32 37.87 23.55
CA GLY A 99 -1.40 39.31 23.33
C GLY A 99 -1.44 39.66 21.85
N LEU A 100 -0.68 38.93 21.01
CA LEU A 100 -0.75 39.09 19.56
C LEU A 100 -2.17 38.81 19.04
N ARG A 101 -2.76 37.67 19.42
CA ARG A 101 -4.13 37.32 18.98
C ARG A 101 -5.18 38.30 19.52
N ALA A 102 -5.04 38.74 20.77
CA ALA A 102 -5.90 39.76 21.35
C ALA A 102 -5.84 41.08 20.56
N ARG A 103 -4.62 41.51 20.16
CA ARG A 103 -4.43 42.71 19.34
C ARG A 103 -5.06 42.55 17.96
N GLU A 104 -4.84 41.42 17.30
CA GLU A 104 -5.41 41.14 15.98
C GLU A 104 -6.95 41.16 15.99
N TYR A 105 -7.60 40.59 17.03
CA TYR A 105 -9.06 40.66 17.15
C TYR A 105 -9.58 42.07 17.46
N LEU A 106 -8.85 42.83 18.27
CA LEU A 106 -9.19 44.22 18.56
C LEU A 106 -9.07 45.09 17.29
N ASP A 107 -8.00 44.89 16.51
CA ASP A 107 -7.75 45.57 15.24
C ASP A 107 -8.76 45.12 14.15
N ALA A 108 -9.32 43.93 14.30
CA ALA A 108 -10.46 43.44 13.51
C ALA A 108 -11.81 44.06 13.95
N GLY A 109 -11.84 44.88 15.00
CA GLY A 109 -13.04 45.56 15.49
C GLY A 109 -13.97 44.68 16.34
N LEU A 110 -13.47 43.58 16.91
CA LEU A 110 -14.23 42.72 17.82
C LEU A 110 -14.00 43.12 19.28
N THR A 111 -15.07 43.08 20.08
CA THR A 111 -14.97 43.15 21.55
C THR A 111 -14.38 41.87 22.12
N VAL A 112 -13.86 41.92 23.36
CA VAL A 112 -13.26 40.75 24.04
C VAL A 112 -14.23 39.56 24.08
N LYS A 113 -15.51 39.82 24.35
CA LYS A 113 -16.56 38.78 24.38
C LYS A 113 -16.85 38.19 23.01
N GLU A 114 -16.95 39.02 21.98
CA GLU A 114 -17.13 38.57 20.59
C GLU A 114 -15.95 37.72 20.13
N ALA A 115 -14.73 38.18 20.41
CA ALA A 115 -13.50 37.47 20.05
C ALA A 115 -13.40 36.12 20.77
N GLY A 116 -13.68 36.07 22.08
CA GLY A 116 -13.75 34.81 22.84
C GLY A 116 -14.82 33.86 22.33
N PHE A 117 -15.97 34.38 21.89
CA PHE A 117 -17.04 33.59 21.31
C PHE A 117 -16.62 32.93 19.98
N VAL A 118 -16.05 33.69 19.05
CA VAL A 118 -15.60 33.13 17.75
C VAL A 118 -14.33 32.28 17.87
N TRP A 119 -13.46 32.57 18.85
CA TRP A 119 -12.26 31.78 19.14
C TRP A 119 -12.57 30.34 19.58
N LYS A 120 -13.63 30.14 20.39
CA LYS A 120 -14.10 28.81 20.80
C LYS A 120 -14.50 27.95 19.61
N GLU A 121 -15.04 28.57 18.57
CA GLU A 121 -15.40 27.93 17.30
C GLU A 121 -14.21 27.88 16.32
N SER A 122 -12.98 28.12 16.77
CA SER A 122 -11.74 28.11 15.95
C SER A 122 -11.77 29.09 14.77
N PHE A 123 -12.38 30.27 14.96
CA PHE A 123 -12.48 31.30 13.93
C PHE A 123 -11.41 32.39 14.14
N TYR A 124 -10.35 32.37 13.34
CA TYR A 124 -9.14 33.17 13.57
C TYR A 124 -9.30 34.66 13.20
N PRO A 125 -8.44 35.56 13.73
CA PRO A 125 -8.59 37.01 13.56
C PRO A 125 -8.68 37.49 12.11
N GLU A 126 -7.91 36.90 11.19
CA GLU A 126 -7.93 37.28 9.78
C GLU A 126 -9.30 37.07 9.14
N ASP A 127 -9.97 35.97 9.47
CA ASP A 127 -11.31 35.69 8.96
C ASP A 127 -12.34 36.54 9.69
N ALA A 128 -12.25 36.67 11.02
CA ALA A 128 -13.08 37.57 11.81
C ALA A 128 -13.09 38.99 11.24
N LYS A 129 -11.93 39.50 10.83
CA LYS A 129 -11.80 40.81 10.19
C LYS A 129 -12.56 40.90 8.87
N LYS A 130 -12.33 39.97 7.93
CA LYS A 130 -13.03 39.96 6.62
C LYS A 130 -14.55 39.97 6.79
N TRP A 131 -15.05 39.19 7.75
CA TRP A 131 -16.47 39.09 8.02
C TRP A 131 -17.03 40.33 8.74
N LYS A 132 -16.26 40.94 9.66
CA LYS A 132 -16.63 42.21 10.29
C LYS A 132 -16.71 43.33 9.26
N ASP A 133 -15.72 43.42 8.38
CA ASP A 133 -15.64 44.40 7.30
C ASP A 133 -16.81 44.24 6.31
N ALA A 134 -17.31 43.01 6.11
CA ALA A 134 -18.50 42.74 5.32
C ALA A 134 -19.84 43.12 6.02
N GLY A 135 -19.80 43.51 7.29
CA GLY A 135 -20.96 43.95 8.07
C GLY A 135 -21.68 42.83 8.82
N PHE A 136 -20.96 41.78 9.22
CA PHE A 136 -21.49 40.72 10.08
C PHE A 136 -21.07 40.96 11.53
N ASP A 137 -22.00 40.81 12.47
CA ASP A 137 -21.67 40.67 13.89
C ASP A 137 -21.13 39.25 14.18
N ALA A 138 -20.48 39.05 15.33
CA ALA A 138 -19.81 37.79 15.67
C ALA A 138 -20.72 36.55 15.53
N GLN A 139 -21.99 36.65 15.89
CA GLN A 139 -22.94 35.54 15.76
C GLN A 139 -23.25 35.26 14.29
N ALA A 140 -23.52 36.30 13.51
CA ALA A 140 -23.78 36.21 12.09
C ALA A 140 -22.54 35.71 11.33
N MET A 141 -21.31 36.09 11.71
CA MET A 141 -20.09 35.55 11.09
C MET A 141 -20.09 34.03 11.16
N LEU A 142 -20.33 33.46 12.35
CA LEU A 142 -20.33 32.00 12.51
C LEU A 142 -21.47 31.36 11.71
N GLN A 143 -22.69 31.88 11.82
CA GLN A 143 -23.84 31.32 11.12
C GLN A 143 -23.69 31.31 9.60
N TRP A 144 -23.08 32.36 9.03
CA TRP A 144 -22.93 32.51 7.59
C TRP A 144 -21.61 31.91 7.06
N SER A 145 -20.57 31.84 7.89
CA SER A 145 -19.25 31.29 7.50
C SER A 145 -19.14 29.79 7.68
N HIS A 146 -19.93 29.20 8.58
CA HIS A 146 -19.93 27.75 8.78
C HIS A 146 -20.55 27.09 7.55
N GLY A 147 -19.72 26.84 6.55
CA GLY A 147 -19.90 25.72 5.63
C GLY A 147 -19.41 24.43 6.27
N MET A 148 -19.74 23.28 5.67
CA MET A 148 -19.20 22.00 6.13
C MET A 148 -17.66 22.05 6.13
N ARG A 149 -17.04 21.96 7.32
CA ARG A 149 -15.58 21.86 7.48
C ARG A 149 -15.06 20.67 6.69
N GLU A 150 -14.18 20.95 5.73
CA GLU A 150 -13.32 19.99 5.01
C GLU A 150 -13.92 18.61 4.75
N SER A 151 -14.88 18.54 3.83
CA SER A 151 -14.93 17.34 2.99
C SER A 151 -14.69 17.78 1.55
N GLU A 152 -13.57 17.32 0.99
CA GLU A 152 -13.22 17.52 -0.41
C GLU A 152 -14.22 16.84 -1.37
N PHE A 153 -15.17 16.07 -0.84
CA PHE A 153 -16.11 15.24 -1.59
C PHE A 153 -17.40 15.93 -2.03
N PHE A 154 -17.84 17.02 -1.37
CA PHE A 154 -19.15 17.64 -1.70
C PHE A 154 -19.08 18.78 -2.73
N PHE A 155 -17.88 19.19 -3.14
CA PHE A 155 -17.67 20.19 -4.19
C PHE A 155 -16.79 19.60 -5.29
N THR A 156 -17.39 18.93 -6.26
CA THR A 156 -16.69 18.54 -7.48
C THR A 156 -16.51 19.76 -8.39
N LYS A 157 -15.49 19.74 -9.26
CA LYS A 157 -15.25 20.78 -10.28
C LYS A 157 -16.45 21.11 -11.18
N GLY A 158 -17.49 20.27 -11.19
CA GLY A 158 -18.69 20.40 -12.03
C GLY A 158 -19.88 21.08 -11.36
N LEU A 159 -19.85 21.32 -10.04
CA LEU A 159 -20.89 22.12 -9.40
C LEU A 159 -20.59 23.61 -9.64
N PRO A 160 -21.56 24.42 -10.09
CA PRO A 160 -21.35 25.83 -10.40
C PRO A 160 -20.94 26.68 -9.17
N PHE A 161 -21.06 26.14 -7.95
CA PHE A 161 -20.70 26.81 -6.70
C PHE A 161 -19.66 26.00 -5.95
N GLY A 162 -18.41 26.49 -5.93
CA GLY A 162 -17.30 25.90 -5.18
C GLY A 162 -17.24 26.36 -3.72
N ARG A 163 -16.07 26.21 -3.09
CA ARG A 163 -15.74 26.71 -1.72
C ARG A 163 -16.06 28.21 -1.50
N ASP A 164 -16.32 28.94 -2.59
CA ASP A 164 -16.61 30.37 -2.65
C ASP A 164 -17.98 30.78 -2.09
N LEU A 165 -18.94 29.85 -1.96
CA LEU A 165 -20.28 30.15 -1.46
C LEU A 165 -20.26 30.75 -0.03
N TYR A 166 -19.27 30.36 0.77
CA TYR A 166 -19.10 30.80 2.15
C TYR A 166 -18.17 32.00 2.28
N LYS A 167 -17.91 32.74 1.20
CA LYS A 167 -17.15 33.99 1.28
C LYS A 167 -18.03 35.13 1.82
N PRO A 168 -17.48 36.07 2.61
CA PRO A 168 -18.24 37.19 3.17
C PRO A 168 -19.00 37.99 2.11
N GLU A 169 -18.42 38.18 0.91
CA GLU A 169 -19.04 38.96 -0.16
C GLU A 169 -20.28 38.28 -0.74
N ILE A 170 -20.28 36.95 -0.81
CA ILE A 170 -21.44 36.16 -1.28
C ILE A 170 -22.51 36.12 -0.18
N ALA A 171 -22.11 35.79 1.05
CA ALA A 171 -23.01 35.79 2.20
C ALA A 171 -23.73 37.13 2.38
N LYS A 172 -23.01 38.25 2.19
CA LYS A 172 -23.59 39.59 2.23
C LYS A 172 -24.71 39.76 1.21
N LYS A 173 -24.51 39.34 -0.05
CA LYS A 173 -25.54 39.44 -1.10
C LYS A 173 -26.81 38.66 -0.76
N TRP A 174 -26.66 37.44 -0.21
CA TRP A 174 -27.79 36.63 0.23
C TRP A 174 -28.53 37.26 1.41
N LYS A 175 -27.79 37.77 2.40
CA LYS A 175 -28.34 38.50 3.55
C LYS A 175 -29.09 39.77 3.12
N ASP A 176 -28.50 40.56 2.21
CA ASP A 176 -29.09 41.81 1.71
C ASP A 176 -30.34 41.54 0.85
N ALA A 177 -30.43 40.39 0.18
CA ALA A 177 -31.65 39.91 -0.49
C ALA A 177 -32.71 39.32 0.49
N GLY A 178 -32.43 39.37 1.79
CA GLY A 178 -33.33 38.95 2.87
C GLY A 178 -33.46 37.44 3.03
N PHE A 179 -32.46 36.66 2.60
CA PHE A 179 -32.39 35.23 2.90
C PHE A 179 -31.66 34.99 4.23
N VAL A 180 -31.90 33.83 4.83
CA VAL A 180 -31.22 33.38 6.05
C VAL A 180 -30.04 32.44 5.73
N PRO A 181 -29.05 32.26 6.62
CA PRO A 181 -27.86 31.46 6.30
C PRO A 181 -28.17 30.03 5.84
N ASN A 182 -29.18 29.39 6.42
CA ASN A 182 -29.62 28.05 6.04
C ASN A 182 -30.14 27.98 4.58
N GLU A 183 -30.81 29.03 4.10
CA GLU A 183 -31.29 29.07 2.71
C GLU A 183 -30.12 29.20 1.74
N MET A 184 -29.11 30.03 2.06
CA MET A 184 -27.88 30.13 1.26
C MET A 184 -27.14 28.79 1.21
N GLN A 185 -26.98 28.13 2.36
CA GLN A 185 -26.33 26.82 2.46
C GLN A 185 -27.05 25.78 1.58
N ARG A 186 -28.37 25.70 1.70
CA ARG A 186 -29.20 24.78 0.91
C ARG A 186 -29.27 25.17 -0.56
N ALA A 187 -29.15 26.44 -0.91
CA ALA A 187 -29.07 26.88 -2.31
C ALA A 187 -27.84 26.32 -3.02
N GLY A 188 -26.69 26.31 -2.34
CA GLY A 188 -25.49 25.61 -2.82
C GLY A 188 -25.73 24.12 -3.01
N GLN A 189 -26.37 23.47 -2.03
CA GLN A 189 -26.73 22.05 -2.07
C GLN A 189 -27.66 21.70 -3.24
N PHE A 190 -28.58 22.60 -3.57
CA PHE A 190 -29.67 22.38 -4.50
C PHE A 190 -29.44 23.01 -5.87
N GLY A 191 -28.29 23.65 -6.09
CA GLY A 191 -27.94 24.30 -7.35
C GLY A 191 -28.87 25.47 -7.70
N ILE A 192 -29.25 26.29 -6.71
CA ILE A 192 -30.06 27.49 -6.92
C ILE A 192 -29.17 28.72 -6.80
N GLU A 193 -29.15 29.55 -7.84
CA GLU A 193 -28.44 30.83 -7.81
C GLU A 193 -29.20 31.86 -6.99
N LEU A 194 -28.48 32.84 -6.43
CA LEU A 194 -29.12 33.97 -5.74
C LEU A 194 -30.11 34.71 -6.67
N SER A 195 -29.75 34.90 -7.94
CA SER A 195 -30.61 35.57 -8.94
C SER A 195 -31.93 34.82 -9.17
N GLU A 196 -31.87 33.49 -9.18
CA GLU A 196 -33.02 32.60 -9.31
C GLU A 196 -33.85 32.60 -8.02
N ALA A 197 -33.20 32.47 -6.85
CA ALA A 197 -33.86 32.50 -5.55
C ALA A 197 -34.64 33.80 -5.32
N ILE A 198 -34.08 34.95 -5.71
CA ILE A 198 -34.75 36.26 -5.65
C ILE A 198 -36.04 36.23 -6.48
N LYS A 199 -36.00 35.74 -7.72
CA LYS A 199 -37.19 35.67 -8.58
C LYS A 199 -38.29 34.80 -7.98
N TRP A 200 -37.93 33.64 -7.43
CA TRP A 200 -38.89 32.76 -6.74
C TRP A 200 -39.53 33.44 -5.53
N LYS A 201 -38.72 34.17 -4.75
CA LYS A 201 -39.19 34.93 -3.59
C LYS A 201 -40.12 36.09 -3.99
N GLU A 202 -39.77 36.83 -5.04
CA GLU A 202 -40.60 37.90 -5.62
C GLU A 202 -41.94 37.35 -6.16
N ALA A 203 -41.94 36.12 -6.67
CA ALA A 203 -43.15 35.40 -7.07
C ALA A 203 -43.97 34.83 -5.89
N GLY A 204 -43.55 35.08 -4.64
CA GLY A 204 -44.29 34.70 -3.44
C GLY A 204 -44.06 33.25 -2.96
N PHE A 205 -42.96 32.62 -3.37
CA PHE A 205 -42.57 31.29 -2.90
C PHE A 205 -41.53 31.40 -1.78
N PHE A 206 -41.73 30.62 -0.72
CA PHE A 206 -40.67 30.37 0.26
C PHE A 206 -39.60 29.47 -0.35
N PHE A 207 -38.36 29.55 0.13
CA PHE A 207 -37.22 28.86 -0.47
C PHE A 207 -37.46 27.35 -0.66
N ASP A 208 -37.95 26.67 0.38
CA ASP A 208 -38.23 25.22 0.30
C ASP A 208 -39.36 24.87 -0.66
N ASP A 209 -40.33 25.78 -0.82
CA ASP A 209 -41.42 25.60 -1.77
C ASP A 209 -40.91 25.78 -3.21
N ALA A 210 -40.12 26.83 -3.44
CA ALA A 210 -39.45 27.08 -4.72
C ALA A 210 -38.58 25.90 -5.17
N VAL A 211 -37.79 25.32 -4.24
CA VAL A 211 -37.00 24.10 -4.50
C VAL A 211 -37.91 22.96 -4.96
N ARG A 212 -39.03 22.73 -4.28
CA ARG A 212 -39.96 21.64 -4.62
C ARG A 212 -40.58 21.81 -6.01
N TRP A 213 -41.00 23.02 -6.38
CA TRP A 213 -41.51 23.32 -7.73
C TRP A 213 -40.43 23.17 -8.81
N LYS A 214 -39.21 23.66 -8.55
CA LYS A 214 -38.05 23.49 -9.43
C LYS A 214 -37.68 22.02 -9.61
N ASP A 215 -37.67 21.25 -8.53
CA ASP A 215 -37.38 19.81 -8.56
C ASP A 215 -38.44 19.02 -9.35
N SER A 216 -39.68 19.49 -9.37
CA SER A 216 -40.73 18.97 -10.27
C SER A 216 -40.59 19.52 -11.70
N GLY A 217 -39.58 20.34 -12.00
CA GLY A 217 -39.27 20.83 -13.35
C GLY A 217 -40.24 21.90 -13.86
N PHE A 218 -40.80 22.72 -12.98
CA PHE A 218 -41.66 23.86 -13.37
C PHE A 218 -40.87 25.16 -13.41
N THR A 219 -41.21 26.04 -14.36
CA THR A 219 -40.77 27.44 -14.33
C THR A 219 -41.52 28.20 -13.23
N ILE A 220 -41.04 29.41 -12.91
CA ILE A 220 -41.71 30.28 -11.92
C ILE A 220 -43.13 30.61 -12.38
N GLU A 221 -43.33 30.91 -13.66
CA GLU A 221 -44.63 31.25 -14.23
C GLU A 221 -45.60 30.06 -14.15
N GLU A 222 -45.12 28.85 -14.47
CA GLU A 222 -45.91 27.63 -14.36
C GLU A 222 -46.26 27.31 -12.91
N ALA A 223 -45.32 27.51 -11.98
CA ALA A 223 -45.58 27.30 -10.55
C ALA A 223 -46.61 28.30 -10.02
N VAL A 224 -46.53 29.58 -10.39
CA VAL A 224 -47.54 30.59 -10.05
C VAL A 224 -48.91 30.19 -10.60
N PHE A 225 -48.97 29.78 -11.87
CA PHE A 225 -50.21 29.35 -12.52
C PHE A 225 -50.85 28.15 -11.81
N ASN A 226 -50.07 27.08 -11.58
CA ASN A 226 -50.58 25.86 -10.96
C ASN A 226 -50.97 26.09 -9.49
N ARG A 227 -50.20 26.88 -8.74
CA ARG A 227 -50.55 27.27 -7.37
C ARG A 227 -51.83 28.12 -7.35
N GLY A 228 -52.01 29.02 -8.31
CA GLY A 228 -53.25 29.79 -8.50
C GLY A 228 -54.47 28.90 -8.81
N ALA A 229 -54.26 27.76 -9.45
CA ALA A 229 -55.26 26.72 -9.67
C ALA A 229 -55.47 25.78 -8.44
N GLY A 230 -54.81 26.05 -7.31
CA GLY A 230 -54.92 25.25 -6.08
C GLY A 230 -54.13 23.94 -6.10
N LEU A 231 -53.25 23.73 -7.09
CA LEU A 231 -52.40 22.56 -7.17
C LEU A 231 -51.12 22.75 -6.35
N ARG A 232 -50.69 21.66 -5.71
CA ARG A 232 -49.32 21.50 -5.19
C ARG A 232 -48.43 20.95 -6.29
N GLU A 233 -47.12 21.08 -6.13
CA GLU A 233 -46.10 20.70 -7.10
C GLU A 233 -46.23 19.24 -7.57
N VAL A 234 -46.46 18.30 -6.65
CA VAL A 234 -46.59 16.87 -6.99
C VAL A 234 -47.86 16.61 -7.78
N ASN A 235 -48.98 17.25 -7.41
CA ASN A 235 -50.23 17.10 -8.14
C ASN A 235 -50.18 17.76 -9.52
N ALA A 236 -49.49 18.89 -9.64
CA ALA A 236 -49.25 19.55 -10.91
C ALA A 236 -48.35 18.70 -11.82
N GLU A 237 -47.31 18.06 -11.26
CA GLU A 237 -46.43 17.16 -11.99
C GLU A 237 -47.17 15.93 -12.50
N LEU A 238 -47.96 15.27 -11.64
CA LEU A 238 -48.80 14.13 -12.01
C LEU A 238 -49.78 14.50 -13.12
N LYS A 239 -50.46 15.65 -12.99
CA LYS A 239 -51.35 16.17 -14.03
C LYS A 239 -50.60 16.39 -15.36
N ARG A 240 -49.44 17.05 -15.33
CA ARG A 240 -48.61 17.30 -16.52
C ARG A 240 -48.16 16.00 -17.18
N TYR A 241 -47.84 14.99 -16.39
CA TYR A 241 -47.44 13.67 -16.92
C TYR A 241 -48.64 12.93 -17.52
N ASP A 242 -49.79 12.92 -16.85
CA ASP A 242 -51.02 12.26 -17.32
C ASP A 242 -51.60 12.91 -18.58
N GLU A 243 -51.36 14.22 -18.78
CA GLU A 243 -51.76 14.98 -19.97
C GLU A 243 -50.73 14.93 -21.12
N SER A 244 -49.61 14.21 -20.96
CA SER A 244 -48.59 14.10 -22.00
C SER A 244 -49.11 13.32 -23.23
N GLU A 245 -48.84 13.82 -24.44
CA GLU A 245 -49.29 13.18 -25.69
C GLU A 245 -48.57 11.85 -25.97
N ASN A 246 -47.31 11.72 -25.54
CA ASN A 246 -46.49 10.53 -25.72
C ASN A 246 -45.71 10.22 -24.44
N PRO A 247 -46.37 9.72 -23.39
CA PRO A 247 -45.66 9.27 -22.20
C PRO A 247 -44.81 8.05 -22.57
N GLY A 248 -43.52 8.06 -22.21
CA GLY A 248 -42.69 6.86 -22.27
C GLY A 248 -43.13 5.82 -21.24
N ASP A 249 -42.38 4.73 -21.09
CA ASP A 249 -42.75 3.70 -20.11
C ASP A 249 -42.80 4.21 -18.68
N GLU A 250 -43.64 3.55 -17.91
CA GLU A 250 -43.94 3.92 -16.54
C GLU A 250 -43.93 2.69 -15.63
N ILE A 251 -43.31 2.83 -14.46
CA ILE A 251 -43.60 1.97 -13.32
C ILE A 251 -44.66 2.69 -12.47
N SER A 252 -45.91 2.27 -12.63
CA SER A 252 -47.04 2.88 -11.91
C SER A 252 -46.99 2.56 -10.41
N TYR A 253 -46.44 1.39 -10.06
CA TYR A 253 -46.28 0.92 -8.69
C TYR A 253 -45.05 0.02 -8.55
N LEU A 254 -44.23 0.30 -7.54
CA LEU A 254 -43.08 -0.49 -7.13
C LEU A 254 -43.13 -0.74 -5.62
N ASP A 255 -43.18 -2.01 -5.22
CA ASP A 255 -43.06 -2.41 -3.82
C ASP A 255 -41.91 -3.40 -3.65
N ILE A 256 -41.05 -3.15 -2.67
CA ILE A 256 -39.86 -3.96 -2.42
C ILE A 256 -39.86 -4.39 -0.96
N ASP A 257 -39.97 -5.70 -0.72
CA ASP A 257 -39.78 -6.28 0.61
C ASP A 257 -38.34 -6.85 0.71
N LEU A 258 -37.59 -6.30 1.67
CA LEU A 258 -36.21 -6.62 1.97
C LEU A 258 -36.15 -7.33 3.32
N THR A 259 -35.79 -8.61 3.34
CA THR A 259 -35.62 -9.38 4.57
C THR A 259 -34.14 -9.69 4.80
N LEU A 260 -33.56 -9.06 5.81
CA LEU A 260 -32.16 -9.23 6.18
C LEU A 260 -31.99 -10.44 7.10
N HIS A 261 -31.09 -11.35 6.74
CA HIS A 261 -30.77 -12.54 7.54
C HIS A 261 -29.52 -12.34 8.39
N LYS A 262 -29.41 -13.12 9.48
CA LYS A 262 -28.28 -13.06 10.42
C LYS A 262 -26.91 -13.37 9.79
N ASN A 263 -26.87 -14.06 8.65
CA ASN A 263 -25.64 -14.39 7.92
C ASN A 263 -25.21 -13.27 6.94
N GLY A 264 -25.95 -12.17 6.83
CA GLY A 264 -25.69 -11.05 5.93
C GLY A 264 -26.29 -11.19 4.53
N THR A 265 -27.02 -12.27 4.24
CA THR A 265 -27.76 -12.40 2.98
C THR A 265 -29.08 -11.63 3.06
N LEU A 266 -29.47 -11.02 1.94
CA LEU A 266 -30.70 -10.27 1.81
C LEU A 266 -31.65 -10.99 0.85
N ASP A 267 -32.83 -11.32 1.34
CA ASP A 267 -33.94 -11.76 0.49
C ASP A 267 -34.68 -10.54 -0.01
N VAL A 268 -34.89 -10.48 -1.33
CA VAL A 268 -35.56 -9.37 -1.99
C VAL A 268 -36.77 -9.90 -2.75
N LEU A 269 -37.92 -9.27 -2.54
CA LEU A 269 -39.13 -9.45 -3.32
C LEU A 269 -39.53 -8.11 -3.93
N GLU A 270 -39.43 -7.99 -5.25
CA GLU A 270 -39.87 -6.82 -6.00
C GLU A 270 -41.22 -7.11 -6.64
N THR A 271 -42.23 -6.28 -6.37
CA THR A 271 -43.53 -6.28 -7.03
C THR A 271 -43.67 -5.02 -7.86
N ILE A 272 -43.78 -5.18 -9.18
CA ILE A 272 -43.67 -4.09 -10.15
C ILE A 272 -44.90 -4.12 -11.05
N THR A 273 -45.56 -2.97 -11.20
CA THR A 273 -46.61 -2.77 -12.21
C THR A 273 -46.09 -1.82 -13.28
N ILE A 274 -45.84 -2.37 -14.45
CA ILE A 274 -45.23 -1.67 -15.58
C ILE A 274 -46.30 -1.38 -16.62
N ILE A 275 -46.25 -0.18 -17.18
CA ILE A 275 -47.03 0.24 -18.33
C ILE A 275 -46.01 0.46 -19.44
N ASP A 276 -45.88 -0.55 -20.29
CA ASP A 276 -45.04 -0.54 -21.48
C ASP A 276 -45.82 0.10 -22.64
N ARG A 277 -45.21 1.11 -23.28
CA ARG A 277 -45.84 1.94 -24.32
C ARG A 277 -45.00 1.89 -25.61
N PRO A 278 -45.62 2.06 -26.79
CA PRO A 278 -44.91 1.98 -28.07
C PRO A 278 -43.71 2.93 -28.14
N GLY A 279 -42.54 2.41 -28.53
CA GLY A 279 -41.28 3.17 -28.57
C GLY A 279 -40.66 3.48 -27.21
N GLY A 280 -41.15 2.84 -26.13
CA GLY A 280 -40.63 2.94 -24.78
C GLY A 280 -39.33 2.14 -24.54
N ARG A 281 -38.81 2.24 -23.32
CA ARG A 281 -37.62 1.52 -22.84
C ARG A 281 -37.77 0.00 -22.89
N TYR A 282 -38.99 -0.50 -22.71
CA TYR A 282 -39.38 -1.88 -22.58
C TYR A 282 -40.11 -2.41 -23.83
N GLU A 283 -40.07 -1.69 -24.96
CA GLU A 283 -40.67 -2.10 -26.25
C GLU A 283 -40.27 -3.53 -26.68
N ASN A 284 -39.10 -4.01 -26.23
CA ASN A 284 -38.60 -5.37 -26.48
C ASN A 284 -38.76 -6.33 -25.28
N GLY A 285 -39.68 -6.03 -24.39
CA GLY A 285 -39.97 -6.72 -23.14
C GLY A 285 -39.19 -6.17 -21.95
N TYR A 286 -39.78 -6.31 -20.76
CA TYR A 286 -39.16 -5.90 -19.50
C TYR A 286 -37.81 -6.58 -19.24
N PHE A 287 -36.90 -5.83 -18.64
CA PHE A 287 -35.63 -6.35 -18.13
C PHE A 287 -35.18 -5.64 -16.86
N LYS A 288 -34.39 -6.35 -16.05
CA LYS A 288 -33.70 -5.82 -14.87
C LYS A 288 -32.19 -5.88 -15.05
N PHE A 289 -31.51 -4.78 -14.74
CA PHE A 289 -30.06 -4.74 -14.68
C PHE A 289 -29.53 -5.57 -13.51
N LEU A 290 -28.58 -6.47 -13.79
CA LEU A 290 -27.83 -7.17 -12.75
C LEU A 290 -26.63 -6.30 -12.33
N PRO A 291 -26.52 -5.91 -11.04
CA PRO A 291 -25.48 -5.01 -10.59
C PRO A 291 -24.09 -5.64 -10.77
N ASN A 292 -23.19 -4.97 -11.48
CA ASN A 292 -21.78 -5.35 -11.61
C ASN A 292 -20.93 -4.85 -10.44
N LYS A 293 -21.39 -3.81 -9.75
CA LYS A 293 -20.79 -3.23 -8.56
C LYS A 293 -21.90 -2.76 -7.63
N VAL A 294 -21.62 -2.80 -6.33
CA VAL A 294 -22.44 -2.15 -5.31
C VAL A 294 -21.58 -1.10 -4.64
N GLU A 295 -22.00 0.15 -4.71
CA GLU A 295 -21.36 1.26 -4.01
C GLU A 295 -22.18 1.65 -2.79
N MET A 296 -21.89 1.03 -1.66
CA MET A 296 -22.54 1.39 -0.40
C MET A 296 -21.93 2.66 0.17
N ARG A 297 -22.80 3.55 0.64
CA ARG A 297 -22.42 4.83 1.26
C ARG A 297 -23.25 5.05 2.51
N SER A 298 -22.58 5.23 3.63
CA SER A 298 -23.21 5.79 4.83
C SER A 298 -23.42 7.29 4.62
N LEU A 299 -24.69 7.70 4.64
CA LEU A 299 -25.08 9.11 4.44
C LEU A 299 -24.85 9.95 5.70
N ARG A 300 -24.81 9.33 6.89
CA ARG A 300 -24.50 10.01 8.17
C ARG A 300 -23.01 10.06 8.49
N SER A 301 -22.19 9.19 7.89
CA SER A 301 -20.74 9.24 8.04
C SER A 301 -20.09 10.26 7.10
N PHE A 302 -20.83 11.22 6.52
CA PHE A 302 -20.31 12.23 5.56
C PHE A 302 -19.40 11.66 4.45
N GLY A 303 -19.67 10.43 4.00
CA GLY A 303 -18.87 9.74 2.98
C GLY A 303 -17.67 8.92 3.49
N PHE A 304 -17.34 8.95 4.78
CA PHE A 304 -16.27 8.12 5.37
C PHE A 304 -16.63 6.62 5.38
N GLY A 305 -17.91 6.28 5.48
CA GLY A 305 -18.42 4.90 5.40
C GLY A 305 -18.73 4.49 3.96
N ARG A 306 -17.74 4.49 3.05
CA ARG A 306 -17.90 4.02 1.67
C ARG A 306 -17.28 2.64 1.49
N THR A 307 -18.07 1.69 1.00
CA THR A 307 -17.57 0.37 0.62
C THR A 307 -18.08 -0.01 -0.75
N THR A 308 -17.15 -0.40 -1.63
CA THR A 308 -17.46 -0.87 -2.98
C THR A 308 -17.19 -2.35 -3.09
N TYR A 309 -18.18 -3.11 -3.50
CA TYR A 309 -18.08 -4.53 -3.84
C TYR A 309 -18.24 -4.72 -5.34
N SER A 310 -17.45 -5.60 -5.95
CA SER A 310 -17.68 -6.00 -7.34
C SER A 310 -18.37 -7.35 -7.40
N ASN A 311 -19.26 -7.49 -8.38
CA ASN A 311 -20.06 -8.69 -8.63
C ASN A 311 -20.73 -9.22 -7.36
N PRO A 312 -21.70 -8.48 -6.78
CA PRO A 312 -22.56 -9.01 -5.72
C PRO A 312 -23.20 -10.33 -6.18
N SER A 313 -23.48 -11.24 -5.24
CA SER A 313 -24.24 -12.44 -5.59
C SER A 313 -25.65 -12.06 -6.00
N PHE A 314 -26.19 -12.66 -7.06
CA PHE A 314 -27.58 -12.47 -7.45
C PHE A 314 -28.16 -13.84 -7.84
N HIS A 315 -29.00 -14.40 -6.99
CA HIS A 315 -29.61 -15.71 -7.21
C HIS A 315 -31.13 -15.56 -7.29
N VAL A 316 -31.68 -15.70 -8.50
CA VAL A 316 -33.13 -15.68 -8.74
C VAL A 316 -33.77 -16.91 -8.08
N LYS A 317 -34.81 -16.70 -7.28
CA LYS A 317 -35.64 -17.74 -6.65
C LYS A 317 -36.86 -18.04 -7.50
N SER A 318 -37.59 -16.99 -7.93
CA SER A 318 -38.77 -17.11 -8.78
C SER A 318 -39.06 -15.81 -9.51
N ILE A 319 -39.73 -15.92 -10.66
CA ILE A 319 -40.35 -14.79 -11.36
C ILE A 319 -41.81 -15.16 -11.63
N GLU A 320 -42.74 -14.29 -11.27
CA GLU A 320 -44.13 -14.35 -11.72
C GLU A 320 -44.38 -13.18 -12.69
N LEU A 321 -45.02 -13.48 -13.82
CA LEU A 321 -45.47 -12.52 -14.81
C LEU A 321 -46.99 -12.70 -14.97
N ASP A 322 -47.74 -11.62 -14.74
CA ASP A 322 -49.20 -11.57 -14.87
C ASP A 322 -49.93 -12.69 -14.09
N GLY A 323 -49.39 -13.01 -12.90
CA GLY A 323 -49.93 -14.02 -11.98
C GLY A 323 -49.56 -15.47 -12.30
N ALA A 324 -48.75 -15.72 -13.34
CA ALA A 324 -48.22 -17.04 -13.66
C ALA A 324 -46.70 -17.11 -13.44
N ASN A 325 -46.19 -18.27 -13.02
CA ASN A 325 -44.75 -18.50 -12.98
C ASN A 325 -44.15 -18.36 -14.40
N ALA A 326 -43.05 -17.62 -14.50
CA ALA A 326 -42.34 -17.39 -15.74
C ALA A 326 -40.90 -17.91 -15.64
N ASP A 327 -40.40 -18.47 -16.75
CA ASP A 327 -38.97 -18.70 -16.93
C ASP A 327 -38.21 -17.37 -17.04
N TYR A 328 -36.88 -17.43 -17.06
CA TYR A 328 -36.05 -16.24 -17.30
C TYR A 328 -34.77 -16.60 -18.05
N TYR A 329 -34.16 -15.59 -18.66
CA TYR A 329 -32.80 -15.70 -19.21
C TYR A 329 -31.98 -14.46 -18.90
N VAL A 330 -30.66 -14.63 -18.87
CA VAL A 330 -29.71 -13.53 -18.68
C VAL A 330 -28.94 -13.32 -19.98
N SER A 331 -29.00 -12.12 -20.53
CA SER A 331 -28.26 -11.72 -21.72
C SER A 331 -27.62 -10.36 -21.47
N ASP A 332 -26.31 -10.24 -21.70
CA ASP A 332 -25.56 -8.99 -21.48
C ASP A 332 -25.84 -8.32 -20.12
N LYS A 333 -25.88 -9.13 -19.04
CA LYS A 333 -26.18 -8.69 -17.66
C LYS A 333 -27.57 -8.11 -17.45
N LEU A 334 -28.48 -8.29 -18.40
CA LEU A 334 -29.90 -8.01 -18.25
C LEU A 334 -30.63 -9.32 -17.96
N LEU A 335 -31.43 -9.31 -16.90
CA LEU A 335 -32.38 -10.36 -16.56
C LEU A 335 -33.69 -10.08 -17.28
N HIS A 336 -34.13 -10.99 -18.15
CA HIS A 336 -35.40 -10.90 -18.85
C HIS A 336 -36.36 -11.98 -18.33
N PRO A 337 -37.58 -11.62 -17.89
CA PRO A 337 -38.66 -12.57 -17.70
C PRO A 337 -39.11 -13.18 -19.03
N GLY A 338 -39.52 -14.45 -18.99
CA GLY A 338 -39.94 -15.22 -20.14
C GLY A 338 -38.81 -15.98 -20.83
N THR A 339 -39.01 -16.29 -22.11
CA THR A 339 -38.05 -17.04 -22.94
C THR A 339 -37.56 -16.18 -24.08
N LYS A 340 -36.33 -16.42 -24.56
CA LYS A 340 -35.70 -15.64 -25.64
C LYS A 340 -36.54 -15.51 -26.92
N ASN A 341 -37.47 -16.43 -27.15
CA ASN A 341 -38.32 -16.48 -28.35
C ASN A 341 -39.73 -15.87 -28.14
N LYS A 342 -40.06 -15.43 -26.93
CA LYS A 342 -41.35 -14.81 -26.57
C LYS A 342 -41.09 -13.71 -25.53
N PRO A 343 -40.58 -12.54 -25.95
CA PRO A 343 -40.49 -11.39 -25.07
C PRO A 343 -41.87 -10.97 -24.57
N VAL A 344 -41.90 -10.27 -23.43
CA VAL A 344 -43.12 -9.65 -22.91
C VAL A 344 -43.63 -8.65 -23.96
N SER A 345 -44.91 -8.76 -24.34
CA SER A 345 -45.53 -7.84 -25.30
C SER A 345 -45.74 -6.46 -24.70
N GLU A 346 -45.99 -5.44 -25.52
CA GLU A 346 -46.42 -4.14 -25.02
C GLU A 346 -47.73 -4.24 -24.21
N GLY A 347 -47.85 -3.45 -23.15
CA GLY A 347 -49.05 -3.41 -22.31
C GLY A 347 -48.77 -3.25 -20.82
N ILE A 348 -49.80 -3.55 -20.02
CA ILE A 348 -49.72 -3.51 -18.56
C ILE A 348 -49.27 -4.89 -18.06
N HIS A 349 -48.15 -4.92 -17.35
CA HIS A 349 -47.58 -6.15 -16.80
C HIS A 349 -47.35 -6.08 -15.30
N TYR A 350 -47.68 -7.17 -14.63
CA TYR A 350 -47.48 -7.37 -13.21
C TYR A 350 -46.35 -8.37 -13.00
N ILE A 351 -45.25 -7.91 -12.43
CA ILE A 351 -44.05 -8.70 -12.24
C ILE A 351 -43.79 -8.86 -10.75
N LYS A 352 -43.59 -10.10 -10.30
CA LYS A 352 -42.99 -10.39 -8.99
C LYS A 352 -41.68 -11.11 -9.17
N LEU A 353 -40.60 -10.49 -8.71
CA LEU A 353 -39.25 -11.03 -8.81
C LEU A 353 -38.73 -11.29 -7.40
N SER A 354 -38.46 -12.56 -7.08
CA SER A 354 -37.81 -12.97 -5.83
C SER A 354 -36.38 -13.41 -6.09
N TYR A 355 -35.42 -12.87 -5.33
CA TYR A 355 -34.02 -13.24 -5.42
C TYR A 355 -33.28 -13.05 -4.10
N THR A 356 -32.07 -13.59 -4.00
CA THR A 356 -31.17 -13.37 -2.87
C THR A 356 -29.92 -12.65 -3.31
N THR A 357 -29.46 -11.70 -2.50
CA THR A 357 -28.22 -10.96 -2.73
C THR A 357 -27.35 -10.88 -1.46
N ASP A 358 -26.11 -10.43 -1.64
CA ASP A 358 -25.12 -10.22 -0.58
C ASP A 358 -24.58 -8.77 -0.62
N SER A 359 -23.61 -8.46 0.24
CA SER A 359 -22.85 -7.20 0.19
C SER A 359 -23.72 -5.94 0.37
N CYS A 360 -24.72 -6.00 1.26
CA CYS A 360 -25.65 -4.90 1.56
C CYS A 360 -25.43 -4.25 2.94
N ILE A 361 -24.42 -4.68 3.70
CA ILE A 361 -24.15 -4.21 5.06
C ILE A 361 -22.82 -3.45 5.12
N LEU A 362 -22.86 -2.25 5.69
CA LEU A 362 -21.72 -1.46 6.10
C LEU A 362 -21.36 -1.82 7.56
N ASP A 363 -20.19 -2.44 7.74
CA ASP A 363 -19.61 -2.81 9.03
C ASP A 363 -18.95 -1.56 9.67
N GLU A 364 -19.69 -0.83 10.52
CA GLU A 364 -19.22 0.37 11.22
C GLU A 364 -18.85 0.04 12.68
N THR A 365 -17.92 0.77 13.30
CA THR A 365 -17.35 0.40 14.62
C THR A 365 -18.41 0.17 15.71
N HIS A 366 -19.49 0.93 15.69
CA HIS A 366 -20.51 0.95 16.75
C HIS A 366 -21.91 0.54 16.28
N ARG A 367 -22.09 0.22 15.00
CA ARG A 367 -23.39 -0.13 14.39
C ARG A 367 -23.19 -0.96 13.14
N ASP A 368 -24.25 -1.60 12.67
CA ASP A 368 -24.33 -2.13 11.32
C ASP A 368 -25.33 -1.26 10.53
N GLU A 369 -25.06 -1.02 9.25
CA GLU A 369 -25.91 -0.18 8.41
C GLU A 369 -26.22 -0.88 7.09
N LEU A 370 -27.49 -1.23 6.87
CA LEU A 370 -27.97 -1.77 5.60
C LEU A 370 -28.09 -0.64 4.59
N TYR A 371 -27.48 -0.81 3.41
CA TYR A 371 -27.68 0.03 2.23
C TYR A 371 -28.29 -0.81 1.10
N PHE A 372 -29.34 -0.30 0.48
CA PHE A 372 -29.91 -0.92 -0.72
C PHE A 372 -30.31 0.16 -1.73
N GLY A 373 -29.80 0.03 -2.96
CA GLY A 373 -30.19 0.86 -4.10
C GLY A 373 -31.43 0.29 -4.78
N ILE A 374 -32.51 1.06 -4.83
CA ILE A 374 -33.76 0.67 -5.48
C ILE A 374 -33.73 1.09 -6.96
N ILE A 375 -33.50 2.38 -7.19
CA ILE A 375 -33.27 2.96 -8.50
C ILE A 375 -31.95 3.70 -8.43
N GLU A 376 -30.98 3.23 -9.22
CA GLU A 376 -29.66 3.86 -9.32
C GLU A 376 -29.47 4.34 -10.75
N ASP A 377 -29.10 5.62 -10.90
CA ASP A 377 -28.69 6.23 -12.17
C ASP A 377 -29.82 6.17 -13.22
N ASN A 378 -30.97 6.79 -12.92
CA ASN A 378 -32.12 6.88 -13.83
C ASN A 378 -31.87 7.86 -15.00
N ASP A 379 -30.79 7.65 -15.75
CA ASP A 379 -30.30 8.47 -16.85
C ASP A 379 -31.23 8.47 -18.06
N GLN A 380 -31.94 7.37 -18.31
CA GLN A 380 -32.85 7.19 -19.44
C GLN A 380 -34.30 7.61 -19.15
N GLY A 381 -34.58 8.20 -17.98
CA GLY A 381 -35.85 8.89 -17.71
C GLY A 381 -37.06 8.01 -17.39
N LEU A 382 -36.87 6.80 -16.83
CA LEU A 382 -37.99 5.93 -16.45
C LEU A 382 -38.85 6.62 -15.38
N TYR A 383 -40.14 6.82 -15.67
CA TYR A 383 -41.05 7.46 -14.74
C TYR A 383 -41.58 6.44 -13.73
N ILE A 384 -41.43 6.73 -12.43
CA ILE A 384 -41.87 5.84 -11.36
C ILE A 384 -42.87 6.62 -10.52
N ARG A 385 -44.15 6.29 -10.65
CA ARG A 385 -45.23 7.06 -10.04
C ARG A 385 -45.27 6.85 -8.52
N ASN A 386 -45.20 5.61 -8.07
CA ASN A 386 -45.23 5.25 -6.66
C ASN A 386 -44.19 4.17 -6.35
N ALA A 387 -43.44 4.36 -5.27
CA ALA A 387 -42.47 3.39 -4.80
C ALA A 387 -42.54 3.26 -3.27
N MET A 388 -42.42 2.04 -2.79
CA MET A 388 -42.39 1.70 -1.38
C MET A 388 -41.34 0.62 -1.12
N VAL A 389 -40.69 0.71 0.05
CA VAL A 389 -39.70 -0.27 0.49
C VAL A 389 -40.00 -0.64 1.92
N THR A 390 -40.06 -1.94 2.20
CA THR A 390 -40.18 -2.48 3.55
C THR A 390 -38.91 -3.25 3.89
N VAL A 391 -38.20 -2.82 4.92
CA VAL A 391 -36.99 -3.49 5.43
C VAL A 391 -37.34 -4.23 6.70
N ARG A 392 -37.07 -5.53 6.76
CA ARG A 392 -37.29 -6.39 7.92
C ARG A 392 -35.93 -6.82 8.46
N LEU A 393 -35.63 -6.40 9.69
CA LEU A 393 -34.36 -6.73 10.34
C LEU A 393 -34.43 -8.09 11.05
N PRO A 394 -33.29 -8.74 11.32
CA PRO A 394 -33.24 -9.96 12.10
C PRO A 394 -33.79 -9.76 13.52
N LYS A 395 -34.32 -10.83 14.12
CA LYS A 395 -34.80 -10.80 15.51
C LYS A 395 -33.77 -10.21 16.49
N GLY A 396 -34.19 -9.16 17.18
CA GLY A 396 -33.43 -8.40 18.19
C GLY A 396 -32.57 -7.27 17.61
N ALA A 397 -32.57 -7.04 16.30
CA ALA A 397 -31.88 -5.90 15.71
C ALA A 397 -32.79 -4.66 15.76
N ASP A 398 -32.49 -3.77 16.70
CA ASP A 398 -33.21 -2.51 16.91
C ASP A 398 -32.63 -1.39 16.04
N VAL A 399 -33.50 -0.58 15.43
CA VAL A 399 -33.12 0.54 14.58
C VAL A 399 -32.56 1.69 15.41
N ILE A 400 -31.41 2.22 14.98
CA ILE A 400 -30.79 3.43 15.53
C ILE A 400 -31.26 4.65 14.74
N PHE A 401 -31.23 4.56 13.41
CA PHE A 401 -31.75 5.59 12.51
C PHE A 401 -32.09 5.04 11.12
N THR A 402 -32.95 5.76 10.44
CA THR A 402 -33.25 5.59 9.01
C THR A 402 -32.67 6.76 8.22
N ASP A 403 -32.22 6.49 7.01
CA ASP A 403 -31.76 7.49 6.06
C ASP A 403 -31.95 6.97 4.61
N GLY A 404 -31.57 7.76 3.62
CA GLY A 404 -31.66 7.38 2.22
C GLY A 404 -31.55 8.58 1.30
N LYS A 405 -31.67 8.31 -0.01
CA LYS A 405 -31.84 9.32 -1.06
C LYS A 405 -33.10 8.99 -1.84
N ALA A 406 -33.94 9.98 -2.14
CA ALA A 406 -35.01 9.84 -3.11
C ALA A 406 -35.18 11.17 -3.84
N GLY A 407 -35.19 11.15 -5.17
CA GLY A 407 -35.27 12.34 -6.01
C GLY A 407 -33.91 12.78 -6.57
N LEU A 408 -33.78 14.07 -6.85
CA LEU A 408 -32.52 14.66 -7.34
C LEU A 408 -31.41 14.56 -6.28
N TYR A 409 -30.19 14.89 -6.69
CA TYR A 409 -29.01 14.86 -5.82
C TYR A 409 -29.28 15.50 -4.43
N GLN A 410 -29.04 14.70 -3.37
CA GLN A 410 -29.26 15.02 -1.95
C GLN A 410 -30.71 15.27 -1.51
N ARG A 411 -31.72 14.97 -2.33
CA ARG A 411 -33.12 15.00 -1.91
C ARG A 411 -33.50 13.75 -1.11
N LYS A 412 -34.47 13.96 -0.23
CA LYS A 412 -35.09 12.94 0.63
C LYS A 412 -36.59 12.98 0.40
N ASP A 413 -37.00 12.78 -0.85
CA ASP A 413 -38.40 12.81 -1.25
C ASP A 413 -39.11 11.49 -0.88
N PHE A 414 -38.98 11.11 0.39
CA PHE A 414 -39.57 9.95 1.02
C PHE A 414 -39.89 10.25 2.49
N ILE A 415 -40.83 9.51 3.05
CA ILE A 415 -41.06 9.39 4.48
C ILE A 415 -40.63 8.00 4.94
N SER A 416 -40.09 7.90 6.15
CA SER A 416 -39.76 6.62 6.77
C SER A 416 -40.49 6.46 8.09
N ASP A 417 -41.05 5.29 8.33
CA ASP A 417 -41.68 4.89 9.60
C ASP A 417 -41.00 3.63 10.13
N VAL A 418 -40.87 3.53 11.45
CA VAL A 418 -40.24 2.39 12.13
C VAL A 418 -41.28 1.73 13.03
N GLN A 419 -41.51 0.45 12.79
CA GLN A 419 -42.35 -0.40 13.62
C GLN A 419 -41.46 -1.33 14.43
N GLU A 420 -41.42 -1.11 15.74
CA GLU A 420 -40.74 -1.99 16.68
C GLU A 420 -41.51 -3.31 16.79
N THR A 421 -40.82 -4.45 16.66
CA THR A 421 -41.46 -5.78 16.79
C THR A 421 -40.62 -6.76 17.58
N GLU A 422 -41.28 -7.73 18.25
CA GLU A 422 -40.59 -8.82 18.97
C GLU A 422 -39.78 -9.74 18.03
N SER A 423 -40.04 -9.68 16.72
CA SER A 423 -39.35 -10.44 15.67
C SER A 423 -38.20 -9.67 15.00
N GLY A 424 -37.92 -8.44 15.42
CA GLY A 424 -36.97 -7.51 14.77
C GLY A 424 -37.69 -6.34 14.12
N ASP A 425 -37.09 -5.16 14.15
CA ASP A 425 -37.76 -3.94 13.67
C ASP A 425 -38.05 -3.98 12.17
N ILE A 426 -39.15 -3.33 11.79
CA ILE A 426 -39.59 -3.18 10.40
C ILE A 426 -39.55 -1.70 10.06
N VAL A 427 -38.85 -1.34 8.97
CA VAL A 427 -38.76 0.03 8.48
C VAL A 427 -39.50 0.14 7.15
N ARG A 428 -40.42 1.09 7.04
CA ARG A 428 -41.17 1.36 5.81
C ARG A 428 -40.78 2.71 5.25
N PHE A 429 -40.31 2.73 4.01
CA PHE A 429 -40.04 3.93 3.23
C PHE A 429 -41.15 4.10 2.18
N VAL A 430 -41.76 5.29 2.14
CA VAL A 430 -42.78 5.65 1.14
C VAL A 430 -42.33 6.91 0.43
N MET A 431 -42.23 6.83 -0.89
CA MET A 431 -41.87 7.95 -1.72
C MET A 431 -42.97 9.03 -1.70
N THR A 432 -42.59 10.31 -1.64
CA THR A 432 -43.55 11.43 -1.54
C THR A 432 -43.82 12.14 -2.86
N ARG A 433 -43.06 11.82 -3.91
CA ARG A 433 -43.27 12.32 -5.28
C ARG A 433 -42.76 11.30 -6.30
N PRO A 434 -43.23 11.33 -7.55
CA PRO A 434 -42.71 10.48 -8.62
C PRO A 434 -41.19 10.65 -8.84
N LEU A 435 -40.51 9.58 -9.28
CA LEU A 435 -39.14 9.68 -9.80
C LEU A 435 -39.18 9.89 -11.31
N ARG A 436 -38.29 10.75 -11.78
CA ARG A 436 -38.08 11.07 -13.19
C ARG A 436 -36.60 10.95 -13.55
N GLU A 437 -36.26 11.38 -14.75
CA GLU A 437 -34.88 11.43 -15.24
C GLU A 437 -33.92 12.07 -14.22
N HIS A 438 -32.76 11.43 -14.03
CA HIS A 438 -31.70 11.80 -13.08
C HIS A 438 -32.09 11.76 -11.60
N MET A 439 -33.26 11.22 -11.24
CA MET A 439 -33.63 10.96 -9.86
C MET A 439 -33.31 9.53 -9.45
N ASP A 440 -32.78 9.38 -8.24
CA ASP A 440 -32.42 8.09 -7.67
C ASP A 440 -33.33 7.74 -6.49
N PHE A 441 -33.37 6.46 -6.10
CA PHE A 441 -33.94 6.02 -4.83
C PHE A 441 -33.09 4.93 -4.17
N ALA A 442 -32.63 5.17 -2.95
CA ALA A 442 -31.91 4.20 -2.13
C ALA A 442 -32.22 4.42 -0.65
N VAL A 443 -32.14 3.34 0.13
CA VAL A 443 -32.46 3.35 1.57
C VAL A 443 -31.27 2.91 2.41
N ASN A 444 -31.15 3.53 3.58
CA ASN A 444 -30.19 3.20 4.61
C ASN A 444 -30.93 2.91 5.93
N VAL A 445 -30.64 1.76 6.55
CA VAL A 445 -31.17 1.40 7.87
C VAL A 445 -30.01 1.04 8.77
N ALA A 446 -29.73 1.89 9.76
CA ALA A 446 -28.72 1.62 10.76
C ALA A 446 -29.35 1.00 12.00
N PHE A 447 -28.74 -0.06 12.50
CA PHE A 447 -29.23 -0.84 13.63
C PHE A 447 -28.09 -1.28 14.55
N ILE A 448 -28.45 -1.76 15.74
CA ILE A 448 -27.49 -2.19 16.75
C ILE A 448 -26.61 -3.34 16.23
N LYS A 449 -25.32 -3.26 16.55
CA LYS A 449 -24.31 -4.18 16.01
C LYS A 449 -24.44 -5.59 16.57
N GLY A 450 -24.06 -6.59 15.76
CA GLY A 450 -23.86 -7.97 16.22
C GLY A 450 -25.02 -8.93 15.93
N TYR A 451 -26.06 -8.43 15.28
CA TYR A 451 -27.19 -9.25 14.81
C TYR A 451 -27.00 -9.79 13.40
N VAL A 452 -26.02 -9.24 12.66
CA VAL A 452 -25.48 -9.82 11.43
C VAL A 452 -24.06 -10.32 11.72
N ASN A 453 -23.86 -11.63 11.58
CA ASN A 453 -22.57 -12.29 11.71
C ASN A 453 -22.23 -13.01 10.41
N GLU A 454 -21.52 -12.29 9.54
CA GLU A 454 -20.94 -12.88 8.35
C GLU A 454 -19.84 -13.87 8.75
N GLY A 455 -20.03 -15.16 8.40
CA GLY A 455 -19.04 -16.19 8.68
C GLY A 455 -17.66 -15.83 8.12
N ARG A 456 -16.58 -16.36 8.73
CA ARG A 456 -15.18 -16.06 8.33
C ARG A 456 -14.92 -16.24 6.83
N LEU A 457 -15.51 -17.27 6.21
CA LEU A 457 -15.42 -17.53 4.77
C LEU A 457 -16.12 -16.44 3.93
N HIS A 458 -17.27 -15.94 4.39
CA HIS A 458 -17.99 -14.85 3.74
C HIS A 458 -17.20 -13.54 3.82
N LYS A 459 -16.62 -13.22 4.99
CA LYS A 459 -15.72 -12.07 5.14
C LYS A 459 -14.49 -12.15 4.25
N LEU A 460 -13.88 -13.33 4.11
CA LEU A 460 -12.76 -13.56 3.19
C LEU A 460 -13.19 -13.39 1.72
N ALA A 461 -14.36 -13.90 1.34
CA ALA A 461 -14.91 -13.73 0.00
C ALA A 461 -15.20 -12.25 -0.30
N GLN A 462 -15.77 -11.53 0.66
CA GLN A 462 -16.00 -10.09 0.61
C GLN A 462 -14.69 -9.29 0.49
N LEU A 463 -13.67 -9.61 1.28
CA LEU A 463 -12.32 -9.03 1.18
C LEU A 463 -11.72 -9.26 -0.21
N ASN A 464 -11.87 -10.48 -0.74
CA ASN A 464 -11.39 -10.81 -2.08
C ASN A 464 -12.15 -10.03 -3.18
N LYS A 465 -13.49 -9.93 -3.11
CA LYS A 465 -14.29 -9.06 -4.00
C LYS A 465 -13.87 -7.59 -3.87
N ARG A 466 -13.61 -7.12 -2.65
CA ARG A 466 -13.14 -5.76 -2.37
C ARG A 466 -11.79 -5.49 -3.03
N ALA A 467 -10.87 -6.45 -2.96
CA ALA A 467 -9.53 -6.42 -3.54
C ALA A 467 -9.47 -6.84 -5.03
N GLY A 468 -10.59 -6.79 -5.78
CA GLY A 468 -10.58 -7.07 -7.22
C GLY A 468 -10.19 -8.51 -7.58
N ARG A 469 -10.49 -9.46 -6.69
CA ARG A 469 -10.21 -10.91 -6.82
C ARG A 469 -8.72 -11.29 -6.79
N ILE A 470 -7.84 -10.44 -6.28
CA ILE A 470 -6.40 -10.72 -6.17
C ILE A 470 -6.09 -11.97 -5.32
N LEU A 471 -6.86 -12.24 -4.25
CA LEU A 471 -6.61 -13.44 -3.43
C LEU A 471 -6.94 -14.73 -4.19
N SER A 472 -8.00 -14.73 -5.01
CA SER A 472 -8.31 -15.83 -5.93
C SER A 472 -7.23 -15.99 -6.99
N SER A 473 -6.76 -14.89 -7.57
CA SER A 473 -5.66 -14.88 -8.53
C SER A 473 -4.40 -15.51 -7.94
N LEU A 474 -4.05 -15.15 -6.70
CA LEU A 474 -2.91 -15.69 -5.98
C LEU A 474 -3.06 -17.19 -5.69
N SER A 475 -4.27 -17.64 -5.36
CA SER A 475 -4.56 -19.06 -5.12
C SER A 475 -4.34 -19.90 -6.38
N VAL A 476 -4.78 -19.41 -7.54
CA VAL A 476 -4.53 -20.04 -8.85
C VAL A 476 -3.04 -20.04 -9.19
N PHE A 477 -2.34 -18.94 -8.90
CA PHE A 477 -0.90 -18.89 -9.05
C PHE A 477 -0.18 -19.91 -8.18
N ILE A 478 -0.52 -20.03 -6.89
CA ILE A 478 0.11 -21.00 -5.99
C ILE A 478 -0.10 -22.43 -6.50
N LEU A 479 -1.31 -22.77 -6.94
CA LEU A 479 -1.61 -24.07 -7.50
C LEU A 479 -0.77 -24.36 -8.76
N GLY A 480 -0.69 -23.39 -9.68
CA GLY A 480 0.14 -23.51 -10.88
C GLY A 480 1.64 -23.58 -10.55
N PHE A 481 2.11 -22.81 -9.58
CA PHE A 481 3.49 -22.84 -9.11
C PHE A 481 3.87 -24.20 -8.54
N VAL A 482 3.03 -24.77 -7.67
CA VAL A 482 3.23 -26.13 -7.11
C VAL A 482 3.22 -27.16 -8.23
N THR A 483 2.34 -27.02 -9.23
CA THR A 483 2.28 -27.92 -10.38
C THR A 483 3.55 -27.89 -11.21
N VAL A 484 4.06 -26.70 -11.55
CA VAL A 484 5.33 -26.52 -12.28
C VAL A 484 6.51 -27.03 -11.46
N PHE A 485 6.54 -26.73 -10.16
CA PHE A 485 7.57 -27.25 -9.25
C PHE A 485 7.57 -28.78 -9.22
N ALA A 486 6.41 -29.42 -9.07
CA ALA A 486 6.28 -30.88 -9.10
C ALA A 486 6.74 -31.47 -10.43
N TYR A 487 6.36 -30.85 -11.56
CA TYR A 487 6.84 -31.23 -12.89
C TYR A 487 8.36 -31.17 -12.97
N PHE A 488 8.98 -30.07 -12.55
CA PHE A 488 10.43 -29.91 -12.56
C PHE A 488 11.13 -30.88 -11.62
N LEU A 489 10.56 -31.14 -10.44
CA LEU A 489 11.07 -32.13 -9.50
C LEU A 489 11.06 -33.53 -10.13
N ILE A 490 9.98 -33.91 -10.81
CA ILE A 490 9.88 -35.20 -11.52
C ILE A 490 10.89 -35.26 -12.68
N ALA A 491 11.02 -34.20 -13.47
CA ALA A 491 11.98 -34.13 -14.56
C ALA A 491 13.41 -34.27 -14.02
N TRP A 492 13.74 -33.55 -12.94
CA TRP A 492 15.04 -33.65 -12.30
C TRP A 492 15.30 -35.07 -11.74
N LEU A 493 14.35 -35.68 -11.05
CA LEU A 493 14.49 -37.05 -10.54
C LEU A 493 14.70 -38.08 -11.66
N LYS A 494 14.13 -37.85 -12.84
CA LYS A 494 14.23 -38.76 -14.00
C LYS A 494 15.49 -38.57 -14.83
N VAL A 495 15.91 -37.34 -15.09
CA VAL A 495 16.97 -37.03 -16.07
C VAL A 495 18.05 -36.06 -15.58
N GLY A 496 17.84 -35.38 -14.45
CA GLY A 496 18.78 -34.40 -13.91
C GLY A 496 19.62 -34.90 -12.74
N ARG A 497 19.27 -36.04 -12.14
CA ARG A 497 20.04 -36.63 -11.04
C ARG A 497 21.33 -37.23 -11.55
N ASP A 498 22.42 -36.99 -10.82
CA ASP A 498 23.72 -37.57 -11.15
C ASP A 498 23.63 -39.11 -11.18
N PRO A 499 24.23 -39.77 -12.19
CA PRO A 499 24.31 -41.21 -12.24
C PRO A 499 24.91 -41.79 -10.95
N LYS A 500 24.39 -42.94 -10.50
CA LYS A 500 25.01 -43.67 -9.39
C LYS A 500 26.37 -44.18 -9.87
N GLY A 501 27.45 -43.74 -9.21
CA GLY A 501 28.76 -44.31 -9.46
C GLY A 501 28.92 -45.72 -8.87
N ARG A 502 30.12 -46.30 -8.93
CA ARG A 502 30.36 -47.73 -8.67
C ARG A 502 29.99 -48.19 -7.25
N GLY A 503 29.91 -47.28 -6.28
CA GLY A 503 29.50 -47.58 -4.90
C GLY A 503 30.47 -48.48 -4.10
N ILE A 504 31.50 -49.02 -4.75
CA ILE A 504 32.55 -49.85 -4.15
C ILE A 504 33.81 -48.97 -4.08
N SER A 505 34.27 -48.68 -2.86
CA SER A 505 35.52 -47.94 -2.63
C SER A 505 36.71 -48.85 -2.94
N VAL A 506 37.10 -48.89 -4.21
CA VAL A 506 38.40 -49.44 -4.61
C VAL A 506 39.44 -48.39 -4.24
N VAL A 507 40.43 -48.77 -3.43
CA VAL A 507 41.54 -47.87 -3.11
C VAL A 507 42.39 -47.72 -4.36
N GLU A 508 42.41 -46.52 -4.93
CA GLU A 508 43.29 -46.16 -6.04
C GLU A 508 44.63 -45.69 -5.46
N PHE A 509 45.72 -46.37 -5.81
CA PHE A 509 47.08 -46.11 -5.30
C PHE A 509 47.89 -45.16 -6.19
N ALA A 510 47.39 -44.88 -7.40
CA ALA A 510 48.01 -44.04 -8.42
C ALA A 510 46.93 -43.13 -9.04
N PRO A 511 47.31 -41.98 -9.62
CA PRO A 511 46.36 -41.15 -10.36
C PRO A 511 45.80 -41.92 -11.58
N PRO A 512 44.58 -41.61 -12.05
CA PRO A 512 44.04 -42.18 -13.29
C PRO A 512 44.97 -41.94 -14.49
N GLU A 513 44.85 -42.78 -15.51
CA GLU A 513 45.63 -42.64 -16.75
C GLU A 513 45.40 -41.26 -17.39
N ASP A 514 46.47 -40.65 -17.92
CA ASP A 514 46.49 -39.30 -18.49
C ASP A 514 45.93 -38.17 -17.58
N MET A 515 46.02 -38.35 -16.26
CA MET A 515 45.59 -37.34 -15.28
C MET A 515 46.74 -36.43 -14.88
N ASP A 516 46.72 -35.17 -15.30
CA ASP A 516 47.58 -34.13 -14.73
C ASP A 516 47.00 -33.53 -13.43
N PRO A 517 47.83 -32.94 -12.54
CA PRO A 517 47.36 -32.39 -11.27
C PRO A 517 46.35 -31.24 -11.42
N VAL A 518 46.48 -30.38 -12.43
CA VAL A 518 45.49 -29.32 -12.72
C VAL A 518 44.13 -29.91 -13.01
N ARG A 519 44.07 -30.93 -13.87
CA ARG A 519 42.86 -31.65 -14.22
C ARG A 519 42.25 -32.34 -13.00
N MET A 520 43.06 -33.05 -12.21
CA MET A 520 42.60 -33.70 -10.97
C MET A 520 41.93 -32.69 -10.01
N ARG A 521 42.56 -31.53 -9.82
CA ARG A 521 42.03 -30.47 -8.96
C ARG A 521 40.78 -29.81 -9.55
N ALA A 522 40.76 -29.58 -10.86
CA ALA A 522 39.61 -28.99 -11.54
C ALA A 522 38.37 -29.88 -11.47
N LEU A 523 38.53 -31.21 -11.55
CA LEU A 523 37.44 -32.16 -11.33
C LEU A 523 36.83 -32.03 -9.92
N SER A 524 37.67 -31.79 -8.91
CA SER A 524 37.23 -31.57 -7.52
C SER A 524 36.54 -30.21 -7.30
N LEU A 525 36.78 -29.23 -8.19
CA LEU A 525 36.30 -27.86 -8.08
C LEU A 525 35.26 -27.50 -9.17
N ASN A 526 34.61 -28.50 -9.78
CA ASN A 526 33.63 -28.32 -10.85
C ASN A 526 34.17 -27.45 -12.01
N GLY A 527 35.34 -27.81 -12.53
CA GLY A 527 36.00 -27.15 -13.68
C GLY A 527 36.67 -25.82 -13.35
N ARG A 528 36.82 -25.46 -12.06
CA ARG A 528 37.55 -24.26 -11.63
C ARG A 528 39.02 -24.58 -11.38
N THR A 529 39.89 -23.63 -11.69
CA THR A 529 41.33 -23.68 -11.39
C THR A 529 41.69 -22.54 -10.43
N ASP A 530 42.70 -22.77 -9.58
CA ASP A 530 43.25 -21.79 -8.65
C ASP A 530 44.78 -21.84 -8.64
N TYR A 531 45.42 -21.02 -7.80
CA TYR A 531 46.89 -20.99 -7.72
C TYR A 531 47.50 -22.34 -7.29
N ILE A 532 46.75 -23.18 -6.56
CA ILE A 532 47.19 -24.52 -6.15
C ILE A 532 47.23 -25.46 -7.36
N SER A 533 46.27 -25.34 -8.29
CA SER A 533 46.32 -26.05 -9.57
C SER A 533 47.64 -25.72 -10.31
N VAL A 534 47.98 -24.44 -10.39
CA VAL A 534 49.17 -23.96 -11.11
C VAL A 534 50.46 -24.43 -10.44
N THR A 535 50.55 -24.36 -9.11
CA THR A 535 51.73 -24.85 -8.38
C THR A 535 51.90 -26.35 -8.54
N ALA A 536 50.82 -27.14 -8.48
CA ALA A 536 50.86 -28.57 -8.67
C ALA A 536 51.37 -28.94 -10.08
N GLU A 537 50.94 -28.21 -11.11
CA GLU A 537 51.38 -28.43 -12.50
C GLU A 537 52.86 -28.15 -12.70
N LEU A 538 53.37 -27.06 -12.13
CA LEU A 538 54.80 -26.72 -12.21
C LEU A 538 55.65 -27.80 -11.52
N ILE A 539 55.24 -28.26 -10.34
CA ILE A 539 55.94 -29.33 -9.63
C ILE A 539 55.85 -30.64 -10.41
N TYR A 540 54.74 -30.94 -11.06
CA TYR A 540 54.59 -32.13 -11.91
C TYR A 540 55.54 -32.12 -13.12
N LEU A 541 55.65 -30.98 -13.79
CA LEU A 541 56.62 -30.80 -14.88
C LEU A 541 58.07 -30.95 -14.37
N ALA A 542 58.35 -30.52 -13.13
CA ALA A 542 59.66 -30.62 -12.51
C ALA A 542 59.99 -32.07 -12.13
N GLU A 543 59.06 -32.79 -11.49
CA GLU A 543 59.19 -34.21 -11.14
C GLU A 543 59.47 -35.09 -12.37
N ARG A 544 58.84 -34.76 -13.52
CA ARG A 544 59.08 -35.46 -14.80
C ARG A 544 60.29 -34.95 -15.60
N GLY A 545 61.02 -33.97 -15.08
CA GLY A 545 62.27 -33.48 -15.66
C GLY A 545 62.13 -32.53 -16.84
N PHE A 546 60.93 -32.00 -17.12
CA PHE A 546 60.69 -31.03 -18.20
C PHE A 546 61.12 -29.61 -17.84
N ILE A 547 61.23 -29.32 -16.54
CA ILE A 547 61.71 -28.04 -16.03
C ILE A 547 62.70 -28.23 -14.90
N LYS A 548 63.55 -27.23 -14.68
CA LYS A 548 64.33 -27.06 -13.46
C LYS A 548 63.90 -25.78 -12.75
N ILE A 549 63.83 -25.83 -11.43
CA ILE A 549 63.49 -24.68 -10.61
C ILE A 549 64.75 -24.23 -9.88
N LEU A 550 65.25 -23.07 -10.26
CA LEU A 550 66.38 -22.40 -9.63
C LEU A 550 65.88 -21.35 -8.64
N GLU A 551 66.42 -21.35 -7.43
CA GLU A 551 66.08 -20.36 -6.40
C GLU A 551 67.30 -19.56 -5.96
N GLN A 552 67.21 -18.24 -6.06
CA GLN A 552 68.22 -17.29 -5.56
C GLN A 552 67.52 -16.14 -4.83
N ASP A 553 67.78 -15.97 -3.53
CA ASP A 553 67.27 -14.87 -2.70
C ASP A 553 65.76 -14.58 -2.83
N GLY A 554 64.93 -15.64 -2.92
CA GLY A 554 63.47 -15.54 -3.06
C GLY A 554 62.96 -15.22 -4.47
N LEU A 555 63.85 -15.24 -5.47
CA LEU A 555 63.54 -15.25 -6.90
C LEU A 555 63.59 -16.68 -7.42
N TYR A 556 62.51 -17.14 -8.06
CA TYR A 556 62.46 -18.45 -8.71
C TYR A 556 62.61 -18.30 -10.22
N THR A 557 63.59 -18.96 -10.81
CA THR A 557 63.74 -19.08 -12.27
C THR A 557 63.37 -20.50 -12.68
N VAL A 558 62.41 -20.63 -13.58
CA VAL A 558 61.98 -21.91 -14.13
C VAL A 558 62.62 -22.09 -15.50
N GLU A 559 63.59 -23.00 -15.60
CA GLU A 559 64.30 -23.29 -16.85
C GLU A 559 63.67 -24.47 -17.57
N LYS A 560 63.59 -24.37 -18.90
CA LYS A 560 63.12 -25.41 -19.80
C LYS A 560 64.20 -26.47 -20.02
N VAL A 561 63.84 -27.74 -19.88
CA VAL A 561 64.70 -28.87 -20.27
C VAL A 561 64.22 -29.40 -21.63
N SER A 562 65.13 -29.58 -22.58
CA SER A 562 64.82 -30.02 -23.96
C SER A 562 64.41 -31.50 -24.03
N LEU A 563 63.21 -31.81 -23.54
CA LEU A 563 62.54 -33.09 -23.66
C LEU A 563 61.37 -32.99 -24.66
N ASP A 564 60.97 -34.11 -25.25
CA ASP A 564 59.81 -34.15 -26.15
C ASP A 564 58.51 -33.95 -25.35
N ALA A 565 57.92 -32.75 -25.47
CA ALA A 565 56.69 -32.37 -24.81
C ALA A 565 55.47 -33.19 -25.25
N ASN A 566 55.56 -33.97 -26.33
CA ASN A 566 54.48 -34.89 -26.75
C ASN A 566 54.25 -36.06 -25.78
N ILE A 567 55.17 -36.30 -24.85
CA ILE A 567 55.05 -37.31 -23.79
C ILE A 567 54.15 -36.83 -22.65
N LEU A 568 53.87 -35.52 -22.55
CA LEU A 568 53.00 -34.96 -21.52
C LEU A 568 51.51 -35.18 -21.84
N PRO A 569 50.66 -35.38 -20.82
CA PRO A 569 49.20 -35.36 -20.99
C PRO A 569 48.73 -34.06 -21.66
N PRO A 570 47.59 -34.07 -22.38
CA PRO A 570 47.14 -32.89 -23.14
C PRO A 570 46.99 -31.60 -22.33
N GLY A 571 46.54 -31.71 -21.07
CA GLY A 571 46.42 -30.57 -20.15
C GLY A 571 47.78 -30.00 -19.78
N ALA A 572 48.69 -30.86 -19.32
CA ALA A 572 50.07 -30.52 -18.98
C ALA A 572 50.85 -29.94 -20.18
N LYS A 573 50.68 -30.51 -21.38
CA LYS A 573 51.29 -30.02 -22.61
C LYS A 573 50.77 -28.63 -22.97
N SER A 574 49.45 -28.42 -22.93
CA SER A 574 48.85 -27.11 -23.22
C SER A 574 49.31 -26.04 -22.23
N PHE A 575 49.45 -26.40 -20.95
CA PHE A 575 50.01 -25.53 -19.93
C PHE A 575 51.50 -25.23 -20.19
N TYR A 576 52.32 -26.24 -20.48
CA TYR A 576 53.75 -26.12 -20.77
C TYR A 576 54.04 -25.24 -21.99
N ASP A 577 53.33 -25.47 -23.10
CA ASP A 577 53.50 -24.69 -24.33
C ASP A 577 53.12 -23.21 -24.12
N ALA A 578 52.08 -22.95 -23.33
CA ALA A 578 51.65 -21.60 -22.98
C ALA A 578 52.55 -20.90 -21.95
N PHE A 579 53.19 -21.68 -21.08
CA PHE A 579 54.06 -21.16 -20.04
C PHE A 579 55.42 -20.71 -20.59
N PHE A 580 55.99 -21.46 -21.55
CA PHE A 580 57.28 -21.11 -22.14
C PHE A 580 57.18 -20.36 -23.48
N HIS A 581 56.14 -20.57 -24.29
CA HIS A 581 56.11 -20.09 -25.68
C HIS A 581 57.45 -20.42 -26.41
N GLU A 582 58.20 -19.41 -26.86
CA GLU A 582 59.53 -19.53 -27.47
C GLU A 582 60.70 -19.34 -26.47
N GLN A 583 60.41 -19.09 -25.20
CA GLN A 583 61.41 -18.82 -24.15
C GLN A 583 61.99 -20.12 -23.58
N ASN A 584 63.23 -20.05 -23.09
CA ASN A 584 63.93 -21.16 -22.43
C ASN A 584 63.94 -21.03 -20.90
N GLU A 585 63.56 -19.88 -20.35
CA GLU A 585 63.46 -19.65 -18.91
C GLU A 585 62.36 -18.65 -18.58
N VAL A 586 61.73 -18.78 -17.42
CA VAL A 586 60.68 -17.87 -16.92
C VAL A 586 61.00 -17.45 -15.48
N HIS A 587 61.12 -16.15 -15.25
CA HIS A 587 61.38 -15.60 -13.90
C HIS A 587 60.07 -15.31 -13.14
N LEU A 588 59.97 -15.86 -11.94
CA LEU A 588 58.83 -15.74 -11.03
C LEU A 588 59.22 -14.92 -9.79
N MET A 589 58.49 -13.83 -9.57
CA MET A 589 58.72 -12.89 -8.47
C MET A 589 57.45 -12.61 -7.68
N ARG A 590 57.51 -12.75 -6.35
CA ARG A 590 56.36 -12.64 -5.41
C ARG A 590 55.47 -11.41 -5.57
N ARG A 591 55.96 -10.29 -6.11
CA ARG A 591 55.23 -9.02 -6.22
C ARG A 591 55.04 -8.52 -7.65
N LYS A 592 55.38 -9.33 -8.65
CA LYS A 592 55.26 -8.94 -10.06
C LYS A 592 54.40 -9.98 -10.79
N LYS A 593 53.24 -9.53 -11.31
CA LYS A 593 52.44 -10.35 -12.22
C LYS A 593 53.30 -10.80 -13.40
N ASN A 594 53.19 -12.06 -13.76
CA ASN A 594 53.88 -12.66 -14.88
C ASN A 594 52.81 -13.05 -15.90
N ARG A 595 52.95 -12.56 -17.14
CA ARG A 595 51.93 -12.74 -18.17
C ARG A 595 51.83 -14.20 -18.61
N ASP A 596 52.96 -14.91 -18.65
CA ASP A 596 53.07 -16.26 -19.18
C ASP A 596 52.36 -17.27 -18.25
N ILE A 597 52.54 -17.14 -16.94
CA ILE A 597 51.81 -17.96 -15.97
C ILE A 597 50.31 -17.62 -15.91
N ILE A 598 49.94 -16.34 -16.07
CA ILE A 598 48.52 -15.93 -16.14
C ILE A 598 47.87 -16.53 -17.39
N GLU A 599 48.55 -16.49 -18.54
CA GLU A 599 48.07 -17.05 -19.79
C GLU A 599 47.94 -18.58 -19.71
N ALA A 600 48.96 -19.27 -19.19
CA ALA A 600 48.91 -20.72 -18.96
C ALA A 600 47.76 -21.11 -18.03
N THR A 601 47.54 -20.32 -16.95
CA THR A 601 46.40 -20.52 -16.03
C THR A 601 45.06 -20.30 -16.71
N GLN A 602 44.93 -19.28 -17.56
CA GLN A 602 43.70 -19.01 -18.31
C GLN A 602 43.39 -20.11 -19.32
N ARG A 603 44.40 -20.60 -20.06
CA ARG A 603 44.23 -21.71 -21.01
C ARG A 603 43.80 -22.98 -20.30
N ALA A 604 44.46 -23.32 -19.19
CA ALA A 604 44.04 -24.43 -18.35
C ALA A 604 42.58 -24.28 -17.87
N LYS A 605 42.18 -23.09 -17.42
CA LYS A 605 40.79 -22.83 -16.98
C LYS A 605 39.76 -23.01 -18.10
N VAL A 606 40.05 -22.52 -19.31
CA VAL A 606 39.17 -22.68 -20.47
C VAL A 606 39.05 -24.15 -20.84
N LEU A 607 40.17 -24.87 -20.94
CA LEU A 607 40.22 -26.29 -21.27
C LEU A 607 39.40 -27.13 -20.26
N MET A 608 39.57 -26.88 -18.95
CA MET A 608 38.83 -27.59 -17.90
C MET A 608 37.32 -27.30 -17.95
N LYS A 609 36.93 -26.07 -18.30
CA LYS A 609 35.51 -25.70 -18.47
C LYS A 609 34.91 -26.35 -19.71
N GLU A 610 35.65 -26.41 -20.81
CA GLU A 610 35.22 -27.10 -22.04
C GLU A 610 35.07 -28.60 -21.81
N GLU A 611 36.01 -29.23 -21.10
CA GLU A 611 35.93 -30.64 -20.72
C GLU A 611 34.69 -30.93 -19.85
N LEU A 612 34.42 -30.11 -18.84
CA LEU A 612 33.21 -30.21 -18.01
C LEU A 612 31.93 -30.10 -18.86
N MET A 613 31.89 -29.14 -19.79
CA MET A 613 30.72 -28.95 -20.66
C MET A 613 30.53 -30.13 -21.63
N LYS A 614 31.61 -30.62 -22.25
CA LYS A 614 31.60 -31.79 -23.16
C LYS A 614 31.16 -33.07 -22.45
N ASN A 615 31.44 -33.16 -21.15
CA ASN A 615 31.07 -34.27 -20.28
C ASN A 615 29.76 -34.07 -19.52
N SER A 616 28.99 -33.03 -19.84
CA SER A 616 27.64 -32.81 -19.33
C SER A 616 26.58 -33.17 -20.37
N VAL A 617 25.46 -33.76 -19.91
CA VAL A 617 24.25 -34.01 -20.71
C VAL A 617 23.25 -32.91 -20.39
N SER A 618 22.83 -32.18 -21.42
CA SER A 618 21.85 -31.11 -21.29
C SER A 618 20.44 -31.65 -21.49
N ASN A 619 19.65 -31.69 -20.42
CA ASN A 619 18.23 -32.03 -20.47
C ASN A 619 17.34 -30.77 -20.52
N LEU A 620 17.84 -29.68 -21.12
CA LEU A 620 17.14 -28.39 -21.18
C LEU A 620 15.81 -28.43 -21.96
N ARG A 621 15.55 -29.46 -22.77
CA ARG A 621 14.25 -29.65 -23.43
C ARG A 621 13.07 -29.68 -22.44
N TYR A 622 13.29 -30.21 -21.23
CA TYR A 622 12.27 -30.25 -20.18
C TYR A 622 11.99 -28.86 -19.58
N LEU A 623 12.91 -27.90 -19.74
CA LEU A 623 12.72 -26.51 -19.33
C LEU A 623 11.61 -25.84 -20.16
N VAL A 624 11.54 -26.14 -21.46
CA VAL A 624 10.55 -25.54 -22.38
C VAL A 624 9.12 -25.83 -21.93
N SER A 625 8.82 -27.09 -21.57
CA SER A 625 7.48 -27.45 -21.09
C SER A 625 7.15 -26.77 -19.76
N GLY A 626 8.13 -26.61 -18.87
CA GLY A 626 7.95 -25.87 -17.62
C GLY A 626 7.69 -24.37 -17.85
N ILE A 627 8.34 -23.76 -18.84
CA ILE A 627 8.08 -22.37 -19.25
C ILE A 627 6.66 -22.22 -19.79
N ILE A 628 6.20 -23.13 -20.66
CA ILE A 628 4.84 -23.10 -21.20
C ILE A 628 3.80 -23.20 -20.07
N LEU A 629 3.98 -24.14 -19.14
CA LEU A 629 3.10 -24.29 -17.98
C LEU A 629 3.12 -23.06 -17.06
N SER A 630 4.26 -22.42 -16.90
CA SER A 630 4.39 -21.17 -16.13
C SER A 630 3.62 -20.03 -16.79
N LEU A 631 3.74 -19.87 -18.12
CA LEU A 631 2.99 -18.85 -18.87
C LEU A 631 1.48 -19.07 -18.80
N LEU A 632 1.02 -20.33 -18.93
CA LEU A 632 -0.40 -20.68 -18.76
C LEU A 632 -0.90 -20.37 -17.35
N SER A 633 -0.11 -20.67 -16.32
CA SER A 633 -0.44 -20.35 -14.93
C SER A 633 -0.54 -18.84 -14.69
N ILE A 634 0.38 -18.06 -15.27
CA ILE A 634 0.34 -16.59 -15.17
C ILE A 634 -0.91 -16.06 -15.88
N GLY A 635 -1.18 -16.52 -17.11
CA GLY A 635 -2.36 -16.11 -17.87
C GLY A 635 -3.67 -16.42 -17.15
N ALA A 636 -3.81 -17.63 -16.60
CA ALA A 636 -4.99 -18.03 -15.82
C ALA A 636 -5.15 -17.22 -14.53
N SER A 637 -4.04 -16.91 -13.84
CA SER A 637 -4.05 -16.10 -12.62
C SER A 637 -4.49 -14.66 -12.91
N LEU A 638 -3.98 -14.05 -13.99
CA LEU A 638 -4.33 -12.68 -14.39
C LEU A 638 -5.76 -12.56 -14.92
N ALA A 639 -6.27 -13.56 -15.65
CA ALA A 639 -7.61 -13.54 -16.25
C ALA A 639 -8.76 -13.47 -15.21
N ILE A 640 -8.52 -13.83 -13.95
CA ILE A 640 -9.53 -13.82 -12.88
C ILE A 640 -9.65 -12.44 -12.21
N ILE A 641 -8.64 -11.57 -12.40
CA ILE A 641 -8.59 -10.24 -11.78
C ILE A 641 -9.70 -9.37 -12.37
N ASP A 642 -10.39 -8.65 -11.50
CA ASP A 642 -11.40 -7.67 -11.89
C ASP A 642 -10.75 -6.30 -12.14
N TYR A 643 -10.28 -6.09 -13.38
CA TYR A 643 -9.54 -4.89 -13.78
C TYR A 643 -10.35 -3.59 -13.65
N GLY A 644 -11.68 -3.65 -13.71
CA GLY A 644 -12.56 -2.48 -13.59
C GLY A 644 -12.51 -1.78 -12.24
N LYS A 645 -11.91 -2.42 -11.22
CA LYS A 645 -11.64 -1.82 -9.90
C LYS A 645 -10.40 -0.95 -9.85
N PHE A 646 -9.52 -1.04 -10.84
CA PHE A 646 -8.16 -0.50 -10.79
C PHE A 646 -7.91 0.64 -11.77
N ASP A 647 -9.00 1.18 -12.36
CA ASP A 647 -8.99 2.27 -13.34
C ASP A 647 -8.55 3.63 -12.75
N ASN A 648 -8.44 3.71 -11.42
CA ASN A 648 -7.88 4.87 -10.72
C ASN A 648 -6.36 4.69 -10.58
N GLY A 649 -5.58 5.54 -11.28
CA GLY A 649 -4.15 5.37 -11.59
C GLY A 649 -3.17 4.99 -10.48
N GLU A 650 -3.50 5.14 -9.20
CA GLU A 650 -2.64 4.66 -8.08
C GLU A 650 -2.61 3.13 -7.98
N ILE A 651 -3.68 2.44 -8.40
CA ILE A 651 -3.79 0.97 -8.23
C ILE A 651 -3.31 0.20 -9.47
N ALA A 652 -3.15 0.87 -10.61
CA ALA A 652 -2.52 0.30 -11.81
C ALA A 652 -1.07 -0.15 -11.54
N ALA A 653 -0.33 0.60 -10.71
CA ALA A 653 1.01 0.23 -10.28
C ALA A 653 1.03 -1.09 -9.50
N LEU A 654 0.02 -1.34 -8.65
CA LEU A 654 -0.08 -2.56 -7.84
C LEU A 654 -0.27 -3.81 -8.71
N ILE A 655 -1.04 -3.71 -9.79
CA ILE A 655 -1.16 -4.80 -10.78
C ILE A 655 0.18 -5.04 -11.48
N GLY A 656 0.90 -3.97 -11.84
CA GLY A 656 2.23 -4.07 -12.42
C GLY A 656 3.22 -4.80 -11.50
N PHE A 657 3.26 -4.42 -10.22
CA PHE A 657 4.06 -5.11 -9.20
C PHE A 657 3.64 -6.57 -9.02
N TYR A 658 2.34 -6.85 -8.96
CA TYR A 658 1.81 -8.20 -8.85
C TYR A 658 2.23 -9.07 -10.05
N GLY A 659 2.02 -8.58 -11.28
CA GLY A 659 2.45 -9.27 -12.49
C GLY A 659 3.97 -9.51 -12.53
N GLY A 660 4.76 -8.52 -12.12
CA GLY A 660 6.21 -8.64 -11.97
C GLY A 660 6.61 -9.73 -10.97
N PHE A 661 5.94 -9.79 -9.81
CA PHE A 661 6.16 -10.84 -8.82
C PHE A 661 5.92 -12.25 -9.39
N LEU A 662 4.83 -12.47 -10.14
CA LEU A 662 4.53 -13.78 -10.73
C LEU A 662 5.64 -14.23 -11.69
N VAL A 663 6.12 -13.31 -12.55
CA VAL A 663 7.19 -13.58 -13.52
C VAL A 663 8.51 -13.88 -12.81
N VAL A 664 8.88 -13.08 -11.80
CA VAL A 664 10.11 -13.28 -11.04
C VAL A 664 10.11 -14.63 -10.31
N ALA A 665 9.00 -15.02 -9.68
CA ALA A 665 8.89 -16.28 -8.97
C ALA A 665 9.13 -17.49 -9.90
N PHE A 666 8.48 -17.54 -11.06
CA PHE A 666 8.72 -18.59 -12.05
C PHE A 666 10.11 -18.50 -12.69
N GLY A 667 10.65 -17.29 -12.88
CA GLY A 667 12.00 -17.07 -13.39
C GLY A 667 13.08 -17.65 -12.47
N ILE A 668 12.96 -17.43 -11.16
CA ILE A 668 13.85 -18.02 -10.15
C ILE A 668 13.75 -19.54 -10.19
N LEU A 669 12.54 -20.08 -10.23
CA LEU A 669 12.31 -21.53 -10.30
C LEU A 669 12.96 -22.14 -11.56
N GLY A 670 12.71 -21.53 -12.73
CA GLY A 670 13.31 -21.93 -13.99
C GLY A 670 14.83 -21.86 -13.98
N PHE A 671 15.42 -20.82 -13.37
CA PHE A 671 16.87 -20.69 -13.24
C PHE A 671 17.50 -21.78 -12.38
N ILE A 672 16.86 -22.13 -11.25
CA ILE A 672 17.31 -23.23 -10.37
C ILE A 672 17.31 -24.54 -11.16
N PHE A 673 16.19 -24.88 -11.81
CA PHE A 673 16.08 -26.15 -12.54
C PHE A 673 16.88 -26.17 -13.85
N MET A 674 17.17 -25.03 -14.46
CA MET A 674 18.12 -24.93 -15.58
C MET A 674 19.51 -25.43 -15.18
N LYS A 675 19.94 -25.20 -13.93
CA LYS A 675 21.20 -25.74 -13.40
C LYS A 675 21.09 -27.22 -13.05
N LEU A 676 19.99 -27.62 -12.40
CA LEU A 676 19.78 -28.99 -11.93
C LEU A 676 19.50 -30.00 -13.05
N LEU A 677 18.97 -29.56 -14.19
CA LEU A 677 18.72 -30.43 -15.36
C LEU A 677 19.97 -30.68 -16.23
N ARG A 678 21.14 -30.25 -15.76
CA ARG A 678 22.43 -30.66 -16.35
C ARG A 678 22.99 -31.78 -15.49
N SER A 679 23.13 -32.96 -16.08
CA SER A 679 23.70 -34.14 -15.41
C SER A 679 25.06 -34.49 -16.04
N PRO A 680 26.08 -34.90 -15.26
CA PRO A 680 27.33 -35.40 -15.81
C PRO A 680 27.12 -36.74 -16.53
N LYS A 681 27.95 -37.05 -17.53
CA LYS A 681 28.02 -38.37 -18.17
C LYS A 681 28.54 -39.42 -17.18
N GLU A 682 28.11 -40.67 -17.31
CA GLU A 682 28.54 -41.76 -16.43
C GLU A 682 30.07 -41.94 -16.39
N GLU A 683 30.73 -41.86 -17.54
CA GLU A 683 32.19 -41.97 -17.64
C GLU A 683 32.90 -40.87 -16.84
N TYR A 684 32.37 -39.65 -16.87
CA TYR A 684 32.91 -38.53 -16.11
C TYR A 684 32.71 -38.71 -14.60
N VAL A 685 31.56 -39.23 -14.18
CA VAL A 685 31.32 -39.58 -12.76
C VAL A 685 32.33 -40.62 -12.28
N ARG A 686 32.64 -41.63 -13.11
CA ARG A 686 33.64 -42.66 -12.76
C ARG A 686 35.03 -42.06 -12.57
N ILE A 687 35.46 -41.15 -13.45
CA ILE A 687 36.76 -40.46 -13.31
C ILE A 687 36.79 -39.63 -12.02
N CYS A 688 35.72 -38.91 -11.70
CA CYS A 688 35.61 -38.17 -10.44
C CYS A 688 35.69 -39.08 -9.21
N GLU A 689 35.05 -40.26 -9.23
CA GLU A 689 35.16 -41.25 -8.15
C GLU A 689 36.60 -41.76 -7.97
N GLN A 690 37.31 -42.06 -9.06
CA GLN A 690 38.72 -42.50 -9.00
C GLN A 690 39.62 -41.41 -8.42
N VAL A 691 39.41 -40.15 -8.83
CA VAL A 691 40.13 -39.00 -8.29
C VAL A 691 39.87 -38.83 -6.80
N GLU A 692 38.62 -38.94 -6.33
CA GLU A 692 38.32 -38.84 -4.90
C GLU A 692 38.89 -40.02 -4.08
N ASN A 693 38.92 -41.23 -4.64
CA ASN A 693 39.56 -42.38 -4.00
C ASN A 693 41.08 -42.17 -3.87
N TYR A 694 41.75 -41.69 -4.91
CA TYR A 694 43.18 -41.41 -4.89
C TYR A 694 43.52 -40.26 -3.91
N LYS A 695 42.73 -39.17 -3.91
CA LYS A 695 42.86 -38.10 -2.92
C LYS A 695 42.69 -38.60 -1.49
N SER A 696 41.72 -39.49 -1.27
CA SER A 696 41.50 -40.12 0.03
C SER A 696 42.68 -40.98 0.46
N PHE A 697 43.28 -41.72 -0.48
CA PHE A 697 44.53 -42.47 -0.25
C PHE A 697 45.68 -41.54 0.16
N LEU A 698 45.93 -40.47 -0.59
CA LEU A 698 47.00 -39.51 -0.29
C LEU A 698 46.81 -38.87 1.10
N ARG A 699 45.58 -38.44 1.42
CA ARG A 699 45.25 -37.86 2.73
C ARG A 699 45.47 -38.84 3.88
N ARG A 700 45.06 -40.10 3.73
CA ARG A 700 45.24 -41.13 4.76
C ARG A 700 46.71 -41.47 4.99
N ASN A 701 47.55 -41.50 3.94
CA ASN A 701 48.97 -41.76 4.10
C ASN A 701 49.75 -40.58 4.69
N PHE A 702 49.26 -39.35 4.47
CA PHE A 702 49.86 -38.15 5.04
C PHE A 702 49.41 -37.87 6.49
N ALA A 703 48.23 -38.37 6.89
CA ALA A 703 47.69 -38.19 8.24
C ALA A 703 48.69 -38.59 9.33
N GLY A 704 48.93 -37.69 10.28
CA GLY A 704 49.90 -37.88 11.37
C GLY A 704 51.36 -37.65 10.98
N ARG A 705 51.64 -37.19 9.76
CA ARG A 705 52.96 -36.74 9.29
C ARG A 705 52.99 -35.24 8.99
N GLU A 706 51.99 -34.49 9.47
CA GLU A 706 51.84 -33.05 9.21
C GLU A 706 53.02 -32.22 9.73
N ALA A 707 53.65 -32.65 10.84
CA ALA A 707 54.82 -31.98 11.42
C ALA A 707 56.16 -32.44 10.82
N ALA A 708 56.14 -33.26 9.75
CA ALA A 708 57.36 -33.70 9.09
C ALA A 708 58.00 -32.54 8.34
N VAL A 709 59.18 -32.11 8.78
CA VAL A 709 59.99 -31.09 8.09
C VAL A 709 60.57 -31.64 6.77
N PHE A 710 60.73 -32.96 6.67
CA PHE A 710 61.31 -33.65 5.52
C PHE A 710 60.27 -34.42 4.73
N MET A 711 60.48 -34.51 3.42
CA MET A 711 59.59 -35.21 2.50
C MET A 711 59.50 -36.71 2.84
N PRO A 712 58.31 -37.22 3.17
CA PRO A 712 58.09 -38.66 3.32
C PRO A 712 58.36 -39.40 2.01
N PRO A 713 58.88 -40.65 2.05
CA PRO A 713 59.27 -41.37 0.84
C PRO A 713 58.17 -41.52 -0.22
N PHE A 714 56.90 -41.64 0.20
CA PHE A 714 55.77 -41.78 -0.72
C PHE A 714 55.42 -40.49 -1.48
N LEU A 715 55.91 -39.34 -1.04
CA LEU A 715 55.69 -38.05 -1.70
C LEU A 715 56.76 -37.71 -2.74
N HIS A 716 57.90 -38.42 -2.79
CA HIS A 716 58.95 -38.15 -3.78
C HIS A 716 58.49 -38.28 -5.23
N GLU A 717 57.45 -39.09 -5.48
CA GLU A 717 56.88 -39.32 -6.82
C GLU A 717 55.43 -38.82 -6.92
N SER A 718 54.92 -38.10 -5.93
CA SER A 718 53.50 -37.72 -5.83
C SER A 718 53.26 -36.37 -5.15
N LEU A 719 54.28 -35.52 -5.02
CA LEU A 719 54.15 -34.21 -4.37
C LEU A 719 53.17 -33.33 -5.14
N SER A 720 53.27 -33.32 -6.48
CA SER A 720 52.36 -32.60 -7.36
C SER A 720 50.89 -32.97 -7.13
N TYR A 721 50.59 -34.26 -7.05
CA TYR A 721 49.24 -34.75 -6.76
C TYR A 721 48.80 -34.50 -5.32
N ALA A 722 49.69 -34.55 -4.34
CA ALA A 722 49.37 -34.19 -2.96
C ALA A 722 48.95 -32.72 -2.83
N ILE A 723 49.67 -31.82 -3.52
CA ILE A 723 49.33 -30.40 -3.61
C ILE A 723 47.98 -30.21 -4.29
N ALA A 724 47.75 -30.86 -5.42
CA ALA A 724 46.46 -30.79 -6.13
C ALA A 724 45.29 -31.32 -5.28
N ALA A 725 45.51 -32.37 -4.47
CA ALA A 725 44.55 -32.94 -3.53
C ALA A 725 44.22 -32.01 -2.33
N GLY A 726 45.00 -30.93 -2.17
CA GLY A 726 44.88 -29.96 -1.08
C GLY A 726 45.43 -30.49 0.25
N ILE A 727 46.46 -31.36 0.20
CA ILE A 727 47.20 -31.78 1.40
C ILE A 727 48.04 -30.60 1.87
N ASP A 728 48.06 -30.37 3.19
CA ASP A 728 48.85 -29.33 3.81
C ASP A 728 50.33 -29.70 3.78
N VAL A 729 51.05 -29.14 2.79
CA VAL A 729 52.48 -29.36 2.58
C VAL A 729 53.31 -28.12 2.97
N HIS A 730 52.75 -27.18 3.73
CA HIS A 730 53.41 -25.89 3.98
C HIS A 730 54.76 -26.04 4.70
N ASP A 731 54.88 -27.02 5.59
CA ASP A 731 56.08 -27.25 6.40
C ASP A 731 57.11 -28.18 5.70
N LEU A 732 56.83 -28.66 4.49
CA LEU A 732 57.76 -29.50 3.72
C LEU A 732 58.86 -28.67 3.06
N MET A 733 60.11 -29.01 3.40
CA MET A 733 61.33 -28.45 2.82
C MET A 733 62.07 -29.51 1.99
N ILE A 734 62.49 -29.16 0.77
CA ILE A 734 63.34 -30.02 -0.08
C ILE A 734 64.75 -29.45 -0.09
N ARG A 735 65.74 -30.20 0.42
CA ARG A 735 67.13 -29.72 0.45
C ARG A 735 67.71 -29.61 -0.96
N ASN A 736 68.68 -28.71 -1.11
CA ASN A 736 69.44 -28.61 -2.36
C ASN A 736 70.09 -29.96 -2.70
N GLY A 737 69.82 -30.49 -3.90
CA GLY A 737 70.28 -31.80 -4.36
C GLY A 737 69.42 -33.01 -3.92
N GLU A 738 68.39 -32.82 -3.09
CA GLU A 738 67.44 -33.88 -2.70
C GLU A 738 66.46 -34.21 -3.83
N ALA A 739 65.99 -33.20 -4.56
CA ALA A 739 65.26 -33.35 -5.81
C ALA A 739 66.14 -32.98 -7.01
N LYS A 740 66.21 -33.85 -8.02
CA LYS A 740 67.04 -33.63 -9.23
C LYS A 740 66.64 -32.38 -10.03
N TRP A 741 65.42 -31.88 -9.83
CA TRP A 741 64.85 -30.74 -10.55
C TRP A 741 65.00 -29.41 -9.80
N TYR A 742 65.49 -29.39 -8.56
CA TYR A 742 65.67 -28.18 -7.76
C TYR A 742 67.15 -27.87 -7.48
N GLN A 743 67.51 -26.60 -7.59
CA GLN A 743 68.83 -26.09 -7.22
C GLN A 743 68.69 -24.71 -6.55
N GLY A 744 69.21 -24.53 -5.34
CA GLY A 744 69.04 -23.29 -4.58
C GLY A 744 69.98 -23.13 -3.38
N THR A 745 69.70 -22.16 -2.51
CA THR A 745 70.52 -21.84 -1.33
C THR A 745 70.44 -22.93 -0.24
N SER A 746 71.30 -22.86 0.78
CA SER A 746 71.46 -23.91 1.82
C SER A 746 70.20 -24.20 2.66
N GLY A 747 69.16 -23.36 2.58
CA GLY A 747 67.88 -23.54 3.27
C GLY A 747 66.92 -24.55 2.62
N GLY A 748 67.05 -24.83 1.32
CA GLY A 748 66.16 -25.72 0.57
C GLY A 748 64.87 -25.06 0.05
N PHE A 749 64.15 -25.75 -0.84
CA PHE A 749 62.88 -25.32 -1.44
C PHE A 749 61.74 -25.49 -0.44
N GLY A 750 61.14 -24.38 0.00
CA GLY A 750 59.92 -24.38 0.81
C GLY A 750 58.66 -24.40 -0.06
N CYS A 751 57.82 -25.41 0.11
CA CYS A 751 56.55 -25.48 -0.64
C CYS A 751 55.63 -24.28 -0.34
N SER A 752 55.60 -23.81 0.91
CA SER A 752 54.85 -22.63 1.34
C SER A 752 55.30 -21.35 0.63
N ASP A 753 56.61 -21.13 0.50
CA ASP A 753 57.16 -19.92 -0.12
C ASP A 753 56.88 -19.91 -1.62
N PHE A 754 57.10 -21.03 -2.31
CA PHE A 754 56.81 -21.15 -3.74
C PHE A 754 55.32 -20.98 -4.03
N MET A 755 54.43 -21.65 -3.28
CA MET A 755 52.97 -21.46 -3.40
C MET A 755 52.57 -20.00 -3.12
N GLY A 756 53.21 -19.35 -2.14
CA GLY A 756 53.01 -17.94 -1.81
C GLY A 756 53.43 -16.99 -2.92
N VAL A 757 54.45 -17.34 -3.70
CA VAL A 757 54.85 -16.65 -4.92
C VAL A 757 53.79 -16.82 -6.01
N ILE A 758 53.41 -18.06 -6.35
CA ILE A 758 52.40 -18.32 -7.39
C ILE A 758 51.07 -17.63 -7.08
N LYS A 759 50.59 -17.69 -5.83
CA LYS A 759 49.36 -17.04 -5.35
C LYS A 759 49.33 -15.53 -5.56
N LYS A 760 50.49 -14.87 -5.57
CA LYS A 760 50.59 -13.42 -5.77
C LYS A 760 50.81 -13.02 -7.23
N ILE A 761 51.22 -13.98 -8.07
CA ILE A 761 51.48 -13.76 -9.49
C ILE A 761 50.20 -13.98 -10.33
N VAL A 762 49.48 -15.07 -10.06
CA VAL A 762 48.18 -15.43 -10.66
C VAL A 762 47.08 -14.56 -10.09
#